data_AF-I1CMI7-F1
#
_entry.id   AF-I1CMI7-F1
#
_cell.length_a   1.000
_cell.length_b   1.000
_cell.length_c   1.000
_cell.angle_alpha   90.00
_cell.angle_beta   90.00
_cell.angle_gamma   90.00
#
_symmetry.space_group_name_H-M   'P 1'
#
loop_
_entity.id
_entity.type
_entity.pdbx_description
1 polymer ?
#
loop_
_entity_poly.entity_id
_entity_poly.type
_entity_poly.pdbx_seq_one_letter_code
_entity_poly.pdbx_strand_id
1 'polypeptide(L)'
;MVCSRSLAVTQRRATVTQKTIDNSLLRYDPVTGEAFSISSRCADMDAELPLHLGVPKAILDNVIFCHQEESNWPLSESSLLKKKFDDIFSSKRYAVALDNIKDVKKEAVQDVKIGNVRLEALKADTVKAKKIRADLTQLNQQTAAKLNALDLIEAKIDQAQQEVARLSDVFRDIHLTSDQIQQIINKRDFYLTTIHSLQDTLSPRPESTEELKRLLDEHRVSEGRVSDERDGLMEKRRGLERKLKTAQDELSRKHTTVGKLMAAKEQMEDQMQRRIELIESINSTHNLSFSIHDGSKAAALLRKQVATLEAKQKKDKMAALNQQNTLSDELQLLKSQHMSIIESKKHLTKLIENDKMQIESLRTKLSEFDVSANEIEEGKERVEKEVRERASFENQTLSFILANEIETVGNNLKRILPRKADRERTYKEHLETIEYLLGKRPDAKDLEKDLLQFKEEKERNVKELKESRDTANKEFSAAEGKIGVARHHISVRRKDIQKYETTIRAACGDHDLMDTLNATEKTIMDLREQLANIHGAELIYGKFFEKAKASKCCPLCTRGFGEDAQNDAFQGKLQTIMKRIPDQREKLNEKLKKSEEKKVRLRAAQGDWIKLEALKKDVGSIEKNLMEFESEKDHALNRADVASAELIEIESYTNKVDRLLKPAEEMSRLLKECDVLQKNITEIEDELSYMGSTRTLTDCQKDMEELSLKRVGLDMQLKEYEENMKTHMEQLKKVEHDIAPLEEQVQATTEAHEKAVDAWRMTEENMRAQQNMYLRHADRLDEFNRRIAREEASVGAGKFENTMKEIADLESLMDRLQVDIKSTLDQINVIEKDEAERRTVERDLQDQITFRERQVDLANCENELRQLQEKQGDVDVALLSEQLKKAQDNETNYIDQRGSIRGELVQMRDQIRRYEAELANDYASVDGRYGELFIDVKSKELAIGDLEKYSKILQMAIMKYHTLKMQDLNKMIRELWVNTYQGGDIDYIEVRADDEGTTANRSFNYRVVMIQNGSELNMRGRCSAGQKVLASIIIRLALAETFCVNCGVFTLDEPTTNLDRENIESLAQSIVRIIQRKRGQSNFQFVVITHDEEFVEYLSRYDILGQYYRVKKDD
;
A
#
# COMPACT_ATOMS: atom_id res chain seq x y z
N MET A 1 18.02 -78.72 -52.11
CA MET A 1 18.40 -78.51 -50.70
C MET A 1 19.40 -79.58 -50.32
N VAL A 2 20.47 -79.23 -49.62
CA VAL A 2 21.47 -80.16 -49.09
C VAL A 2 21.56 -79.94 -47.59
N CYS A 3 21.32 -80.99 -46.81
CA CYS A 3 21.49 -80.99 -45.36
C CYS A 3 22.74 -81.81 -45.03
N SER A 4 23.68 -81.24 -44.29
CA SER A 4 24.89 -81.92 -43.83
C SER A 4 24.92 -81.96 -42.31
N ARG A 5 25.09 -83.14 -41.73
CA ARG A 5 25.17 -83.38 -40.28
C ARG A 5 26.37 -84.25 -39.97
N SER A 6 27.42 -83.65 -39.42
CA SER A 6 28.66 -84.33 -39.05
C SER A 6 28.51 -84.97 -37.67
N LEU A 7 28.70 -86.29 -37.57
CA LEU A 7 28.54 -87.08 -36.34
C LEU A 7 29.88 -87.72 -35.94
N ALA A 8 30.16 -87.75 -34.64
CA ALA A 8 31.24 -88.56 -34.08
C ALA A 8 30.73 -89.49 -32.99
N VAL A 9 31.24 -90.71 -32.99
CA VAL A 9 30.90 -91.77 -32.03
C VAL A 9 32.17 -92.16 -31.28
N THR A 10 32.11 -92.14 -29.95
CA THR A 10 33.19 -92.59 -29.07
C THR A 10 32.74 -93.85 -28.33
N GLN A 11 33.40 -94.99 -28.58
CA GLN A 11 33.15 -96.22 -27.82
C GLN A 11 34.09 -96.32 -26.61
N ARG A 12 33.53 -96.49 -25.43
CA ARG A 12 34.21 -96.89 -24.19
C ARG A 12 33.79 -98.33 -23.85
N ARG A 13 34.53 -99.00 -22.95
CA ARG A 13 34.44 -100.46 -22.68
C ARG A 13 33.02 -101.07 -22.57
N ALA A 14 32.01 -100.32 -22.14
CA ALA A 14 30.61 -100.77 -22.08
C ALA A 14 29.59 -99.73 -22.60
N THR A 15 30.02 -98.59 -23.13
CA THR A 15 29.12 -97.49 -23.52
C THR A 15 29.60 -96.79 -24.79
N VAL A 16 28.68 -96.61 -25.72
CA VAL A 16 28.88 -95.87 -26.97
C VAL A 16 28.22 -94.49 -26.80
N THR A 17 28.99 -93.41 -26.96
CA THR A 17 28.45 -92.03 -26.91
C THR A 17 28.58 -91.36 -28.27
N GLN A 18 27.45 -90.89 -28.81
CA GLN A 18 27.37 -90.15 -30.06
C GLN A 18 27.23 -88.65 -29.79
N LYS A 19 27.97 -87.82 -30.53
CA LYS A 19 27.88 -86.36 -30.50
C LYS A 19 27.78 -85.82 -31.93
N THR A 20 26.90 -84.84 -32.14
CA THR A 20 26.89 -84.06 -33.39
C THR A 20 27.98 -82.98 -33.30
N ILE A 21 28.80 -82.86 -34.34
CA ILE A 21 29.92 -81.91 -34.43
C ILE A 21 29.47 -80.60 -35.09
N ASP A 22 28.88 -80.69 -36.28
CA ASP A 22 28.55 -79.54 -37.12
C ASP A 22 27.35 -79.84 -38.02
N ASN A 23 26.55 -78.80 -38.30
CA ASN A 23 25.31 -78.85 -39.06
C ASN A 23 25.26 -77.68 -40.06
N SER A 24 24.94 -77.96 -41.31
CA SER A 24 24.66 -76.93 -42.31
C SER A 24 23.51 -77.31 -43.24
N LEU A 25 22.67 -76.33 -43.56
CA LEU A 25 21.56 -76.45 -44.49
C LEU A 25 21.75 -75.48 -45.66
N LEU A 26 22.05 -76.03 -46.83
CA LEU A 26 22.19 -75.27 -48.08
C LEU A 26 20.88 -75.35 -48.87
N ARG A 27 20.20 -74.22 -49.04
CA ARG A 27 19.03 -74.07 -49.91
C ARG A 27 19.43 -73.35 -51.20
N TYR A 28 18.65 -73.56 -52.25
CA TYR A 28 18.72 -72.82 -53.50
C TYR A 28 17.36 -72.18 -53.73
N ASP A 29 17.32 -70.91 -54.11
CA ASP A 29 16.08 -70.24 -54.49
C ASP A 29 15.55 -70.86 -55.81
N PRO A 30 14.29 -71.33 -55.87
CA PRO A 30 13.75 -71.99 -57.06
C PRO A 30 13.46 -71.04 -58.23
N VAL A 31 13.48 -69.73 -58.03
CA VAL A 31 13.25 -68.69 -59.05
C VAL A 31 14.56 -68.04 -59.49
N THR A 32 15.45 -67.70 -58.55
CA THR A 32 16.72 -67.01 -58.87
C THR A 32 17.93 -67.94 -59.02
N GLY A 33 17.86 -69.17 -58.47
CA GLY A 33 18.96 -70.14 -58.45
C GLY A 33 20.05 -69.85 -57.41
N GLU A 34 19.94 -68.77 -56.63
CA GLU A 34 20.96 -68.38 -55.64
C GLU A 34 21.02 -69.34 -54.45
N ALA A 35 22.24 -69.65 -54.00
CA ALA A 35 22.49 -70.56 -52.88
C ALA A 35 22.58 -69.80 -51.56
N PHE A 36 21.73 -70.15 -50.59
CA PHE A 36 21.76 -69.63 -49.22
C PHE A 36 22.16 -70.74 -48.26
N SER A 37 23.15 -70.49 -47.41
CA SER A 37 23.59 -71.43 -46.37
C SER A 37 23.13 -70.97 -44.99
N ILE A 38 22.51 -71.86 -44.23
CA ILE A 38 22.19 -71.66 -42.81
C ILE A 38 23.05 -72.63 -42.01
N SER A 39 24.00 -72.10 -41.24
CA SER A 39 24.72 -72.82 -40.19
C SER A 39 24.08 -72.46 -38.86
N SER A 40 23.58 -73.46 -38.12
CA SER A 40 22.81 -73.28 -36.89
C SER A 40 23.04 -74.43 -35.91
N ARG A 41 22.59 -74.28 -34.66
CA ARG A 41 22.69 -75.34 -33.66
C ARG A 41 21.68 -76.45 -33.97
N CYS A 42 21.92 -77.66 -33.46
CA CYS A 42 21.07 -78.84 -33.77
C CYS A 42 19.56 -78.59 -33.59
N ALA A 43 19.17 -77.87 -32.54
CA ALA A 43 17.75 -77.62 -32.22
C ALA A 43 17.02 -76.76 -33.27
N ASP A 44 17.72 -75.83 -33.92
CA ASP A 44 17.14 -74.94 -34.93
C ASP A 44 16.94 -75.70 -36.26
N MET A 45 17.91 -76.53 -36.64
CA MET A 45 17.82 -77.37 -37.84
C MET A 45 16.68 -78.39 -37.75
N ASP A 46 16.45 -79.00 -36.58
CA ASP A 46 15.36 -79.94 -36.35
C ASP A 46 13.96 -79.23 -36.32
N ALA A 47 13.92 -77.89 -36.36
CA ALA A 47 12.70 -77.06 -36.46
C ALA A 47 12.49 -76.46 -37.87
N GLU A 48 13.56 -76.05 -38.56
CA GLU A 48 13.55 -75.51 -39.93
C GLU A 48 13.35 -76.60 -41.01
N LEU A 49 13.91 -77.79 -40.82
CA LEU A 49 13.84 -78.86 -41.83
C LEU A 49 12.39 -79.29 -42.14
N PRO A 50 11.46 -79.47 -41.17
CA PRO A 50 10.05 -79.75 -41.46
C PRO A 50 9.35 -78.63 -42.26
N LEU A 51 9.64 -77.36 -41.93
CA LEU A 51 9.09 -76.20 -42.65
C LEU A 51 9.52 -76.21 -44.13
N HIS A 52 10.80 -76.44 -44.39
CA HIS A 52 11.33 -76.51 -45.76
C HIS A 52 10.89 -77.75 -46.55
N LEU A 53 10.62 -78.87 -45.87
CA LEU A 53 10.00 -80.05 -46.50
C LEU A 53 8.50 -79.84 -46.80
N GLY A 54 7.87 -78.80 -46.25
CA GLY A 54 6.43 -78.56 -46.37
C GLY A 54 5.59 -79.61 -45.62
N VAL A 55 6.14 -80.20 -44.56
CA VAL A 55 5.55 -81.33 -43.82
C VAL A 55 5.47 -80.98 -42.33
N PRO A 56 4.30 -81.15 -41.66
CA PRO A 56 4.22 -81.01 -40.21
C PRO A 56 5.22 -81.93 -39.52
N LYS A 57 5.96 -81.45 -38.51
CA LYS A 57 6.90 -82.29 -37.75
C LYS A 57 6.27 -83.60 -37.24
N ALA A 58 5.01 -83.54 -36.82
CA ALA A 58 4.24 -84.71 -36.40
C ALA A 58 4.06 -85.79 -37.49
N ILE A 59 4.12 -85.46 -38.79
CA ILE A 59 4.12 -86.45 -39.88
C ILE A 59 5.52 -87.08 -40.03
N LEU A 60 6.60 -86.32 -39.87
CA LEU A 60 7.96 -86.88 -39.88
C LEU A 60 8.14 -87.88 -38.72
N ASP A 61 7.81 -87.45 -37.50
CA ASP A 61 8.02 -88.22 -36.27
C ASP A 61 7.06 -89.44 -36.18
N ASN A 62 5.77 -89.27 -36.51
CA ASN A 62 4.75 -90.30 -36.28
C ASN A 62 4.37 -91.12 -37.52
N VAL A 63 4.79 -90.73 -38.73
CA VAL A 63 4.34 -91.38 -39.96
C VAL A 63 5.49 -91.86 -40.83
N ILE A 64 6.46 -90.98 -41.14
CA ILE A 64 7.58 -91.30 -42.03
C ILE A 64 8.66 -92.11 -41.31
N PHE A 65 9.18 -91.62 -40.17
CA PHE A 65 10.28 -92.22 -39.40
C PHE A 65 9.81 -92.86 -38.09
N CYS A 66 8.56 -93.34 -38.05
CA CYS A 66 7.98 -93.94 -36.86
C CYS A 66 8.55 -95.35 -36.59
N HIS A 67 9.15 -95.49 -35.40
CA HIS A 67 9.82 -96.68 -34.86
C HIS A 67 8.91 -97.92 -34.83
N GLN A 68 9.47 -99.12 -35.00
CA GLN A 68 8.74 -100.39 -35.01
C GLN A 68 7.73 -100.53 -33.85
N GLU A 69 8.18 -100.25 -32.62
CA GLU A 69 7.35 -100.34 -31.40
C GLU A 69 6.15 -99.37 -31.39
N GLU A 70 6.29 -98.18 -31.99
CA GLU A 70 5.23 -97.17 -32.08
C GLU A 70 4.34 -97.32 -33.33
N SER A 71 4.73 -98.17 -34.29
CA SER A 71 4.09 -98.27 -35.62
C SER A 71 2.57 -98.50 -35.56
N ASN A 72 2.09 -99.20 -34.53
CA ASN A 72 0.67 -99.50 -34.30
C ASN A 72 -0.14 -98.36 -33.64
N TRP A 73 0.41 -97.15 -33.51
CA TRP A 73 -0.30 -96.01 -32.89
C TRP A 73 -1.67 -95.66 -33.51
N PRO A 74 -1.99 -95.90 -34.80
CA PRO A 74 -3.34 -95.64 -35.33
C PRO A 74 -4.45 -96.44 -34.63
N LEU A 75 -4.11 -97.55 -33.98
CA LEU A 75 -5.04 -98.41 -33.22
C LEU A 75 -4.84 -98.30 -31.68
N SER A 76 -4.14 -97.26 -31.23
CA SER A 76 -3.87 -96.99 -29.82
C SER A 76 -5.08 -96.40 -29.06
N GLU A 77 -4.87 -95.98 -27.81
CA GLU A 77 -5.89 -95.35 -26.97
C GLU A 77 -6.42 -94.06 -27.60
N SER A 78 -7.73 -93.76 -27.45
CA SER A 78 -8.36 -92.54 -28.01
C SER A 78 -7.61 -91.25 -27.61
N SER A 79 -7.05 -91.17 -26.39
CA SER A 79 -6.22 -90.06 -25.93
C SER A 79 -4.91 -89.90 -26.72
N LEU A 80 -4.19 -91.00 -26.98
CA LEU A 80 -2.94 -90.99 -27.74
C LEU A 80 -3.21 -90.76 -29.24
N LEU A 81 -4.25 -91.40 -29.78
CA LEU A 81 -4.71 -91.27 -31.16
C LEU A 81 -5.13 -89.81 -31.45
N LYS A 82 -5.95 -89.22 -30.58
CA LYS A 82 -6.35 -87.80 -30.63
C LYS A 82 -5.15 -86.87 -30.56
N LYS A 83 -4.20 -87.12 -29.65
CA LYS A 83 -2.96 -86.32 -29.58
C LYS A 83 -2.17 -86.36 -30.89
N LYS A 84 -1.90 -87.56 -31.43
CA LYS A 84 -1.13 -87.73 -32.68
C LYS A 84 -1.86 -87.07 -33.87
N PHE A 85 -3.18 -87.20 -33.98
CA PHE A 85 -3.96 -86.52 -35.03
C PHE A 85 -4.03 -85.00 -34.85
N ASP A 86 -4.26 -84.46 -33.65
CA ASP A 86 -4.27 -83.01 -33.40
C ASP A 86 -2.91 -82.36 -33.69
N ASP A 87 -1.82 -83.08 -33.43
CA ASP A 87 -0.46 -82.63 -33.74
C ASP A 87 -0.18 -82.69 -35.26
N ILE A 88 -0.74 -83.67 -35.99
CA ILE A 88 -0.72 -83.76 -37.47
C ILE A 88 -1.52 -82.61 -38.12
N PHE A 89 -2.77 -82.40 -37.69
CA PHE A 89 -3.64 -81.32 -38.20
C PHE A 89 -3.24 -79.92 -37.68
N SER A 90 -2.33 -79.85 -36.70
CA SER A 90 -1.92 -78.61 -36.01
C SER A 90 -3.09 -77.86 -35.34
N SER A 91 -4.17 -78.58 -34.98
CA SER A 91 -5.44 -78.03 -34.44
C SER A 91 -5.23 -77.03 -33.31
N LYS A 92 -4.28 -77.33 -32.40
CA LYS A 92 -3.95 -76.52 -31.22
C LYS A 92 -3.42 -75.12 -31.57
N ARG A 93 -2.61 -74.99 -32.62
CA ARG A 93 -2.04 -73.68 -33.03
C ARG A 93 -3.13 -72.72 -33.51
N TYR A 94 -4.08 -73.25 -34.26
CA TYR A 94 -5.21 -72.48 -34.77
C TYR A 94 -6.22 -72.10 -33.69
N ALA A 95 -6.44 -72.97 -32.69
CA ALA A 95 -7.25 -72.65 -31.52
C ALA A 95 -6.67 -71.45 -30.72
N VAL A 96 -5.37 -71.50 -30.39
CA VAL A 96 -4.68 -70.39 -29.71
C VAL A 96 -4.76 -69.08 -30.50
N ALA A 97 -4.59 -69.12 -31.83
CA ALA A 97 -4.73 -67.93 -32.66
C ALA A 97 -6.16 -67.35 -32.62
N LEU A 98 -7.20 -68.19 -32.61
CA LEU A 98 -8.59 -67.76 -32.47
C LEU A 98 -8.88 -67.18 -31.09
N ASP A 99 -8.35 -67.76 -30.02
CA ASP A 99 -8.55 -67.28 -28.66
C ASP A 99 -7.85 -65.94 -28.42
N ASN A 100 -6.62 -65.77 -28.89
CA ASN A 100 -5.93 -64.47 -28.89
C ASN A 100 -6.74 -63.37 -29.59
N ILE A 101 -7.38 -63.66 -30.73
CA ILE A 101 -8.26 -62.70 -31.43
C ILE A 101 -9.51 -62.36 -30.60
N LYS A 102 -10.08 -63.35 -29.89
CA LYS A 102 -11.24 -63.12 -28.99
C LYS A 102 -10.85 -62.24 -27.80
N ASP A 103 -9.66 -62.45 -27.22
CA ASP A 103 -9.18 -61.70 -26.07
C ASP A 103 -8.87 -60.24 -26.43
N VAL A 104 -8.14 -59.99 -27.53
CA VAL A 104 -7.93 -58.62 -28.06
C VAL A 104 -9.26 -57.93 -28.37
N LYS A 105 -10.24 -58.65 -28.94
CA LYS A 105 -11.59 -58.09 -29.15
C LYS A 105 -12.28 -57.75 -27.83
N LYS A 106 -12.17 -58.60 -26.81
CA LYS A 106 -12.80 -58.40 -25.49
C LYS A 106 -12.21 -57.20 -24.76
N GLU A 107 -10.89 -57.03 -24.83
CA GLU A 107 -10.17 -55.86 -24.33
C GLU A 107 -10.63 -54.58 -25.02
N ALA A 108 -10.63 -54.55 -26.36
CA ALA A 108 -11.12 -53.41 -27.14
C ALA A 108 -12.59 -53.04 -26.81
N VAL A 109 -13.47 -54.03 -26.59
CA VAL A 109 -14.86 -53.81 -26.16
C VAL A 109 -14.95 -53.17 -24.77
N GLN A 110 -14.04 -53.52 -23.85
CA GLN A 110 -13.98 -52.92 -22.52
C GLN A 110 -13.46 -51.47 -22.59
N ASP A 111 -12.41 -51.23 -23.37
CA ASP A 111 -11.87 -49.91 -23.69
C ASP A 111 -12.94 -48.97 -24.25
N VAL A 112 -13.71 -49.41 -25.24
CA VAL A 112 -14.80 -48.63 -25.86
C VAL A 112 -15.88 -48.27 -24.84
N LYS A 113 -16.19 -49.15 -23.86
CA LYS A 113 -17.16 -48.82 -22.80
C LYS A 113 -16.63 -47.74 -21.87
N ILE A 114 -15.39 -47.86 -21.39
CA ILE A 114 -14.76 -46.88 -20.49
C ILE A 114 -14.59 -45.54 -21.22
N GLY A 115 -14.13 -45.59 -22.47
CA GLY A 115 -13.97 -44.43 -23.34
C GLY A 115 -15.28 -43.70 -23.60
N ASN A 116 -16.38 -44.39 -23.90
CA ASN A 116 -17.69 -43.76 -24.09
C ASN A 116 -18.20 -43.02 -22.84
N VAL A 117 -18.01 -43.57 -21.63
CA VAL A 117 -18.37 -42.87 -20.37
C VAL A 117 -17.55 -41.59 -20.18
N ARG A 118 -16.22 -41.67 -20.40
CA ARG A 118 -15.32 -40.50 -20.34
C ARG A 118 -15.68 -39.45 -21.39
N LEU A 119 -16.08 -39.90 -22.57
CA LEU A 119 -16.47 -39.05 -23.69
C LEU A 119 -17.78 -38.29 -23.42
N GLU A 120 -18.74 -38.93 -22.75
CA GLU A 120 -19.99 -38.29 -22.35
C GLU A 120 -19.78 -37.23 -21.26
N ALA A 121 -18.84 -37.46 -20.32
CA ALA A 121 -18.40 -36.44 -19.36
C ALA A 121 -17.73 -35.24 -20.06
N LEU A 122 -16.72 -35.48 -20.91
CA LEU A 122 -16.06 -34.42 -21.69
C LEU A 122 -17.03 -33.67 -22.63
N LYS A 123 -18.09 -34.33 -23.11
CA LYS A 123 -19.17 -33.69 -23.88
C LYS A 123 -19.98 -32.71 -23.02
N ALA A 124 -20.26 -33.04 -21.76
CA ALA A 124 -20.90 -32.10 -20.83
C ALA A 124 -19.99 -30.90 -20.54
N ASP A 125 -18.69 -31.15 -20.34
CA ASP A 125 -17.73 -30.10 -20.00
C ASP A 125 -17.40 -29.17 -21.18
N THR A 126 -17.32 -29.68 -22.42
CA THR A 126 -17.23 -28.83 -23.62
C THR A 126 -18.46 -27.93 -23.80
N VAL A 127 -19.67 -28.38 -23.39
CA VAL A 127 -20.88 -27.54 -23.41
C VAL A 127 -20.82 -26.45 -22.33
N LYS A 128 -20.38 -26.78 -21.11
CA LYS A 128 -20.15 -25.78 -20.04
C LYS A 128 -19.13 -24.74 -20.46
N ALA A 129 -17.96 -25.18 -20.96
CA ALA A 129 -16.89 -24.29 -21.42
C ALA A 129 -17.37 -23.35 -22.54
N LYS A 130 -18.16 -23.84 -23.49
CA LYS A 130 -18.78 -22.99 -24.54
C LYS A 130 -19.73 -21.96 -23.96
N LYS A 131 -20.52 -22.31 -22.95
CA LYS A 131 -21.38 -21.35 -22.25
C LYS A 131 -20.56 -20.28 -21.53
N ILE A 132 -19.55 -20.66 -20.74
CA ILE A 132 -18.69 -19.72 -20.01
C ILE A 132 -17.97 -18.77 -20.99
N ARG A 133 -17.46 -19.26 -22.13
CA ARG A 133 -16.88 -18.41 -23.19
C ARG A 133 -17.88 -17.41 -23.77
N ALA A 134 -19.15 -17.80 -23.95
CA ALA A 134 -20.20 -16.89 -24.43
C ALA A 134 -20.55 -15.83 -23.37
N ASP A 135 -20.76 -16.23 -22.12
CA ASP A 135 -21.06 -15.35 -20.99
C ASP A 135 -19.91 -14.34 -20.78
N LEU A 136 -18.64 -14.78 -20.85
CA LEU A 136 -17.44 -13.95 -20.81
C LEU A 136 -17.38 -12.96 -21.98
N THR A 137 -17.74 -13.38 -23.19
CA THR A 137 -17.79 -12.50 -24.37
C THR A 137 -18.83 -11.38 -24.18
N GLN A 138 -20.02 -11.72 -23.67
CA GLN A 138 -21.07 -10.75 -23.37
C GLN A 138 -20.64 -9.78 -22.25
N LEU A 139 -20.01 -10.28 -21.19
CA LEU A 139 -19.55 -9.49 -20.05
C LEU A 139 -18.41 -8.52 -20.45
N ASN A 140 -17.52 -8.93 -21.34
CA ASN A 140 -16.50 -8.06 -21.94
C ASN A 140 -17.12 -6.94 -22.79
N GLN A 141 -18.16 -7.23 -23.58
CA GLN A 141 -18.89 -6.19 -24.34
C GLN A 141 -19.60 -5.19 -23.42
N GLN A 142 -20.22 -5.65 -22.34
CA GLN A 142 -20.84 -4.78 -21.34
C GLN A 142 -19.80 -3.91 -20.62
N THR A 143 -18.66 -4.49 -20.25
CA THR A 143 -17.53 -3.78 -19.64
C THR A 143 -17.00 -2.67 -20.55
N ALA A 144 -16.83 -2.94 -21.85
CA ALA A 144 -16.41 -1.94 -22.84
C ALA A 144 -17.44 -0.80 -22.98
N ALA A 145 -18.74 -1.11 -23.02
CA ALA A 145 -19.81 -0.10 -23.07
C ALA A 145 -19.84 0.78 -21.80
N LYS A 146 -19.59 0.20 -20.62
CA LYS A 146 -19.51 0.92 -19.34
C LYS A 146 -18.25 1.78 -19.23
N LEU A 147 -17.12 1.37 -19.82
CA LEU A 147 -15.92 2.21 -19.95
C LEU A 147 -16.19 3.45 -20.82
N ASN A 148 -16.77 3.28 -22.01
CA ASN A 148 -17.14 4.42 -22.86
C ASN A 148 -18.13 5.39 -22.17
N ALA A 149 -19.03 4.87 -21.33
CA ALA A 149 -19.93 5.70 -20.52
C ALA A 149 -19.21 6.44 -19.39
N LEU A 150 -18.16 5.85 -18.81
CA LEU A 150 -17.30 6.48 -17.81
C LEU A 150 -16.55 7.66 -18.42
N ASP A 151 -15.93 7.49 -19.59
CA ASP A 151 -15.20 8.55 -20.31
C ASP A 151 -16.11 9.76 -20.61
N LEU A 152 -17.36 9.50 -21.02
CA LEU A 152 -18.37 10.54 -21.27
C LEU A 152 -18.79 11.29 -19.99
N ILE A 153 -18.79 10.63 -18.84
CA ILE A 153 -19.10 11.26 -17.54
C ILE A 153 -17.90 12.04 -17.02
N GLU A 154 -16.67 11.52 -17.18
CA GLU A 154 -15.45 12.25 -16.81
C GLU A 154 -15.33 13.55 -17.61
N ALA A 155 -15.59 13.53 -18.92
CA ALA A 155 -15.66 14.75 -19.73
C ALA A 155 -16.75 15.76 -19.28
N LYS A 156 -17.86 15.29 -18.69
CA LYS A 156 -18.91 16.16 -18.13
C LYS A 156 -18.53 16.74 -16.77
N ILE A 157 -17.78 15.99 -15.95
CA ILE A 157 -17.21 16.50 -14.69
C ILE A 157 -16.25 17.64 -15.01
N ASP A 158 -15.34 17.44 -15.98
CA ASP A 158 -14.38 18.48 -16.40
C ASP A 158 -15.10 19.76 -16.87
N GLN A 159 -16.18 19.64 -17.65
CA GLN A 159 -17.00 20.78 -18.08
C GLN A 159 -17.69 21.49 -16.90
N ALA A 160 -18.27 20.72 -15.96
CA ALA A 160 -18.90 21.30 -14.77
C ALA A 160 -17.88 22.03 -13.89
N GLN A 161 -16.69 21.43 -13.68
CA GLN A 161 -15.60 22.02 -12.90
C GLN A 161 -15.06 23.32 -13.51
N GLN A 162 -14.90 23.38 -14.85
CA GLN A 162 -14.51 24.61 -15.54
C GLN A 162 -15.54 25.73 -15.34
N GLU A 163 -16.84 25.41 -15.37
CA GLU A 163 -17.90 26.39 -15.16
C GLU A 163 -18.00 26.84 -13.69
N VAL A 164 -17.84 25.92 -12.72
CA VAL A 164 -17.75 26.25 -11.29
C VAL A 164 -16.56 27.17 -11.02
N ALA A 165 -15.38 26.88 -11.59
CA ALA A 165 -14.20 27.73 -11.46
C ALA A 165 -14.44 29.13 -12.04
N ARG A 166 -14.94 29.21 -13.29
CA ARG A 166 -15.25 30.47 -13.97
C ARG A 166 -16.24 31.33 -13.18
N LEU A 167 -17.31 30.74 -12.66
CA LEU A 167 -18.32 31.45 -11.87
C LEU A 167 -17.76 31.88 -10.50
N SER A 168 -16.90 31.06 -9.87
CA SER A 168 -16.25 31.39 -8.60
C SER A 168 -15.25 32.55 -8.73
N ASP A 169 -14.49 32.61 -9.82
CA ASP A 169 -13.59 33.73 -10.12
C ASP A 169 -14.37 35.04 -10.28
N VAL A 170 -15.47 35.03 -11.04
CA VAL A 170 -16.36 36.20 -11.19
C VAL A 170 -16.95 36.63 -9.83
N PHE A 171 -17.35 35.68 -8.98
CA PHE A 171 -17.88 35.97 -7.66
C PHE A 171 -16.84 36.61 -6.73
N ARG A 172 -15.57 36.19 -6.82
CA ARG A 172 -14.44 36.79 -6.09
C ARG A 172 -14.18 38.23 -6.54
N ASP A 173 -14.20 38.49 -7.84
CA ASP A 173 -13.90 39.82 -8.38
C ASP A 173 -15.01 40.84 -8.04
N ILE A 174 -16.28 40.40 -8.01
CA ILE A 174 -17.40 41.19 -7.47
C ILE A 174 -17.19 41.52 -5.98
N HIS A 175 -16.78 40.53 -5.18
CA HIS A 175 -16.51 40.74 -3.75
C HIS A 175 -15.38 41.76 -3.50
N LEU A 176 -14.25 41.61 -4.21
CA LEU A 176 -13.12 42.54 -4.13
C LEU A 176 -13.52 43.98 -4.51
N THR A 177 -14.36 44.13 -5.53
CA THR A 177 -14.88 45.44 -5.96
C THR A 177 -15.81 46.05 -4.89
N SER A 178 -16.66 45.22 -4.27
CA SER A 178 -17.55 45.65 -3.19
C SER A 178 -16.78 46.10 -1.94
N ASP A 179 -15.71 45.38 -1.57
CA ASP A 179 -14.85 45.76 -0.44
C ASP A 179 -14.11 47.08 -0.70
N GLN A 180 -13.64 47.31 -1.93
CA GLN A 180 -13.02 48.59 -2.34
C GLN A 180 -14.02 49.75 -2.22
N ILE A 181 -15.27 49.56 -2.69
CA ILE A 181 -16.33 50.56 -2.57
C ILE A 181 -16.59 50.90 -1.10
N GLN A 182 -16.67 49.90 -0.21
CA GLN A 182 -16.88 50.14 1.23
C GLN A 182 -15.72 50.92 1.87
N GLN A 183 -14.46 50.67 1.45
CA GLN A 183 -13.32 51.44 1.92
C GLN A 183 -13.38 52.92 1.49
N ILE A 184 -13.83 53.21 0.27
CA ILE A 184 -14.01 54.59 -0.21
C ILE A 184 -15.18 55.29 0.50
N ILE A 185 -16.29 54.59 0.77
CA ILE A 185 -17.41 55.12 1.59
C ILE A 185 -16.90 55.56 2.96
N ASN A 186 -16.10 54.72 3.64
CA ASN A 186 -15.56 55.04 4.96
C ASN A 186 -14.65 56.29 4.93
N LYS A 187 -13.86 56.49 3.86
CA LYS A 187 -13.04 57.72 3.67
C LYS A 187 -13.91 58.96 3.44
N ARG A 188 -14.94 58.85 2.59
CA ARG A 188 -15.91 59.94 2.32
C ARG A 188 -16.55 60.41 3.62
N ASP A 189 -17.01 59.48 4.46
CA ASP A 189 -17.72 59.80 5.71
C ASP A 189 -16.80 60.47 6.74
N PHE A 190 -15.51 60.10 6.77
CA PHE A 190 -14.48 60.79 7.56
C PHE A 190 -14.27 62.25 7.09
N TYR A 191 -14.16 62.48 5.77
CA TYR A 191 -14.01 63.84 5.23
C TYR A 191 -15.25 64.69 5.47
N LEU A 192 -16.46 64.15 5.26
CA LEU A 192 -17.72 64.82 5.59
C LEU A 192 -17.80 65.25 7.06
N THR A 193 -17.47 64.34 7.99
CA THR A 193 -17.46 64.63 9.43
C THR A 193 -16.47 65.77 9.76
N THR A 194 -15.29 65.76 9.13
CA THR A 194 -14.26 66.79 9.33
C THR A 194 -14.73 68.16 8.81
N ILE A 195 -15.29 68.20 7.60
CA ILE A 195 -15.84 69.42 6.97
C ILE A 195 -16.95 70.02 7.85
N HIS A 196 -17.92 69.22 8.30
CA HIS A 196 -18.99 69.67 9.19
C HIS A 196 -18.44 70.29 10.48
N SER A 197 -17.43 69.67 11.11
CA SER A 197 -16.87 70.18 12.37
C SER A 197 -16.16 71.53 12.26
N LEU A 198 -15.63 71.87 11.07
CA LEU A 198 -15.01 73.16 10.79
C LEU A 198 -16.05 74.21 10.32
N GLN A 199 -17.12 73.77 9.67
CA GLN A 199 -18.12 74.66 9.08
C GLN A 199 -18.90 75.49 10.11
N ASP A 200 -19.13 74.93 11.31
CA ASP A 200 -19.89 75.60 12.37
C ASP A 200 -19.13 76.77 13.05
N THR A 201 -17.80 76.86 12.87
CA THR A 201 -16.94 77.90 13.48
C THR A 201 -16.32 78.88 12.48
N LEU A 202 -16.40 78.62 11.17
CA LEU A 202 -15.73 79.42 10.14
C LEU A 202 -16.60 80.56 9.58
N SER A 203 -15.99 81.72 9.37
CA SER A 203 -16.64 82.88 8.71
C SER A 203 -16.30 82.92 7.21
N PRO A 204 -17.28 83.11 6.29
CA PRO A 204 -17.01 83.10 4.86
C PRO A 204 -16.08 84.23 4.40
N ARG A 205 -15.00 83.86 3.70
CA ARG A 205 -14.03 84.79 3.07
C ARG A 205 -14.03 84.66 1.55
N PRO A 206 -14.06 85.77 0.79
CA PRO A 206 -14.17 85.78 -0.68
C PRO A 206 -12.87 85.42 -1.45
N GLU A 207 -11.70 85.44 -0.79
CA GLU A 207 -10.39 85.22 -1.41
C GLU A 207 -10.19 83.76 -1.86
N SER A 208 -9.41 83.52 -2.92
CA SER A 208 -9.10 82.16 -3.41
C SER A 208 -8.16 81.38 -2.49
N THR A 209 -7.97 80.07 -2.68
CA THR A 209 -7.16 79.25 -1.76
C THR A 209 -5.66 79.61 -1.83
N GLU A 210 -5.13 79.90 -3.01
CA GLU A 210 -3.79 80.48 -3.19
C GLU A 210 -3.67 81.88 -2.59
N GLU A 211 -4.71 82.71 -2.66
CA GLU A 211 -4.71 84.04 -2.01
C GLU A 211 -4.80 83.94 -0.50
N LEU A 212 -5.58 83.01 0.08
CA LEU A 212 -5.58 82.74 1.52
C LEU A 212 -4.22 82.22 2.01
N LYS A 213 -3.55 81.38 1.23
CA LYS A 213 -2.17 80.93 1.53
C LYS A 213 -1.17 82.11 1.49
N ARG A 214 -1.27 82.98 0.48
CA ARG A 214 -0.45 84.22 0.42
C ARG A 214 -0.76 85.19 1.55
N LEU A 215 -2.03 85.39 1.89
CA LEU A 215 -2.45 86.24 3.00
C LEU A 215 -1.97 85.68 4.33
N LEU A 216 -2.00 84.36 4.52
CA LEU A 216 -1.42 83.70 5.70
C LEU A 216 0.11 83.94 5.76
N ASP A 217 0.82 83.81 4.65
CA ASP A 217 2.27 84.07 4.60
C ASP A 217 2.60 85.56 4.79
N GLU A 218 1.84 86.49 4.20
CA GLU A 218 1.97 87.94 4.41
C GLU A 218 1.65 88.33 5.87
N HIS A 219 0.64 87.71 6.48
CA HIS A 219 0.28 87.91 7.88
C HIS A 219 1.36 87.36 8.81
N ARG A 220 1.96 86.21 8.49
CA ARG A 220 3.15 85.66 9.18
C ARG A 220 4.37 86.55 9.04
N VAL A 221 4.60 87.17 7.89
CA VAL A 221 5.68 88.16 7.70
C VAL A 221 5.39 89.44 8.49
N SER A 222 4.13 89.86 8.61
CA SER A 222 3.71 91.00 9.43
C SER A 222 3.85 90.72 10.93
N GLU A 223 3.41 89.56 11.40
CA GLU A 223 3.66 89.09 12.78
C GLU A 223 5.16 88.95 13.04
N GLY A 224 5.93 88.40 12.09
CA GLY A 224 7.38 88.34 12.16
C GLY A 224 7.99 89.72 12.38
N ARG A 225 7.59 90.73 11.60
CA ARG A 225 8.04 92.12 11.77
C ARG A 225 7.68 92.74 13.11
N VAL A 226 6.50 92.45 13.65
CA VAL A 226 6.06 93.01 14.94
C VAL A 226 6.69 92.26 16.11
N SER A 227 6.91 90.96 15.97
CA SER A 227 7.77 90.17 16.86
C SER A 227 9.21 90.69 16.81
N ASP A 228 9.76 91.03 15.64
CA ASP A 228 11.10 91.61 15.48
C ASP A 228 11.20 93.00 16.14
N GLU A 229 10.13 93.81 16.10
CA GLU A 229 10.07 95.12 16.76
C GLU A 229 9.92 94.98 18.29
N ARG A 230 9.06 94.05 18.75
CA ARG A 230 8.98 93.60 20.15
C ARG A 230 10.32 93.08 20.64
N ASP A 231 11.01 92.27 19.85
CA ASP A 231 12.27 91.64 20.18
C ASP A 231 13.43 92.65 20.10
N GLY A 232 13.37 93.64 19.22
CA GLY A 232 14.26 94.79 19.19
C GLY A 232 14.09 95.68 20.43
N LEU A 233 12.86 95.92 20.87
CA LEU A 233 12.57 96.63 22.13
C LEU A 233 12.88 95.79 23.37
N MET A 234 12.65 94.47 23.34
CA MET A 234 13.10 93.55 24.38
C MET A 234 14.62 93.38 24.39
N GLU A 235 15.32 93.51 23.26
CA GLU A 235 16.79 93.49 23.21
C GLU A 235 17.37 94.85 23.64
N LYS A 236 16.69 95.96 23.36
CA LYS A 236 16.98 97.27 23.95
C LYS A 236 16.72 97.29 25.45
N ARG A 237 15.60 96.73 25.91
CA ARG A 237 15.27 96.55 27.34
C ARG A 237 16.29 95.63 27.99
N ARG A 238 16.52 94.43 27.45
CA ARG A 238 17.57 93.50 27.90
C ARG A 238 18.96 94.12 27.81
N GLY A 239 19.20 95.08 26.92
CA GLY A 239 20.44 95.83 26.78
C GLY A 239 20.61 96.89 27.88
N LEU A 240 19.53 97.58 28.25
CA LEU A 240 19.48 98.51 29.38
C LEU A 240 19.47 97.76 30.72
N GLU A 241 18.73 96.67 30.85
CA GLU A 241 18.75 95.70 31.94
C GLU A 241 20.12 95.02 32.02
N ARG A 242 20.77 94.68 30.89
CA ARG A 242 22.18 94.22 30.89
C ARG A 242 23.11 95.31 31.33
N LYS A 243 22.91 96.58 30.96
CA LYS A 243 23.74 97.71 31.42
C LYS A 243 23.54 97.99 32.91
N LEU A 244 22.30 97.99 33.38
CA LEU A 244 21.94 98.11 34.79
C LEU A 244 22.49 96.92 35.56
N LYS A 245 22.34 95.71 35.03
CA LYS A 245 22.89 94.49 35.61
C LYS A 245 24.40 94.44 35.50
N THR A 246 25.06 95.02 34.51
CA THR A 246 26.53 95.14 34.53
C THR A 246 26.98 96.21 35.51
N ALA A 247 26.24 97.29 35.72
CA ALA A 247 26.54 98.27 36.76
C ALA A 247 26.28 97.70 38.17
N GLN A 248 25.16 96.99 38.37
CA GLN A 248 24.85 96.22 39.59
C GLN A 248 25.83 95.07 39.80
N ASP A 249 26.19 94.33 38.75
CA ASP A 249 27.18 93.27 38.81
C ASP A 249 28.57 93.87 39.01
N GLU A 250 28.91 95.06 38.52
CA GLU A 250 30.21 95.71 38.78
C GLU A 250 30.24 96.26 40.20
N LEU A 251 29.19 96.91 40.68
CA LEU A 251 29.04 97.35 42.06
C LEU A 251 29.14 96.15 43.01
N SER A 252 28.33 95.12 42.74
CA SER A 252 28.37 93.83 43.44
C SER A 252 29.73 93.17 43.27
N ARG A 253 30.40 93.23 42.10
CA ARG A 253 31.73 92.65 41.89
C ARG A 253 32.77 93.41 42.69
N LYS A 254 32.70 94.74 42.85
CA LYS A 254 33.66 95.53 43.64
C LYS A 254 33.48 95.26 45.14
N HIS A 255 32.23 95.27 45.65
CA HIS A 255 31.92 94.76 46.99
C HIS A 255 32.32 93.29 47.19
N THR A 256 32.06 92.44 46.20
CA THR A 256 32.45 91.03 46.21
C THR A 256 33.95 90.85 45.91
N THR A 257 34.70 91.85 45.45
CA THR A 257 36.16 91.78 45.31
C THR A 257 36.81 92.03 46.66
N VAL A 258 36.25 92.98 47.44
CA VAL A 258 36.55 93.12 48.88
C VAL A 258 36.24 91.81 49.62
N GLY A 259 35.08 91.20 49.38
CA GLY A 259 34.72 89.88 49.96
C GLY A 259 35.55 88.70 49.44
N LYS A 260 35.88 88.65 48.14
CA LYS A 260 36.65 87.55 47.51
C LYS A 260 38.11 87.57 47.91
N LEU A 261 38.71 88.73 48.21
CA LEU A 261 40.06 88.77 48.76
C LEU A 261 40.14 88.11 50.16
N MET A 262 39.02 88.02 50.89
CA MET A 262 38.91 87.22 52.11
C MET A 262 38.56 85.75 51.82
N ALA A 263 37.56 85.48 50.98
CA ALA A 263 37.07 84.12 50.71
C ALA A 263 38.00 83.25 49.83
N ALA A 264 38.76 83.84 48.88
CA ALA A 264 39.65 83.10 47.99
C ALA A 264 40.77 82.34 48.72
N LYS A 265 41.19 82.85 49.89
CA LYS A 265 42.17 82.17 50.75
C LYS A 265 41.60 80.86 51.32
N GLU A 266 40.37 80.89 51.78
CA GLU A 266 39.67 79.75 52.41
C GLU A 266 39.19 78.73 51.37
N GLN A 267 38.75 79.21 50.20
CA GLN A 267 38.23 78.36 49.12
C GLN A 267 39.34 77.59 48.38
N MET A 268 40.58 78.09 48.36
CA MET A 268 41.73 77.40 47.78
C MET A 268 42.07 76.09 48.53
N GLU A 269 41.94 76.11 49.86
CA GLU A 269 42.31 74.98 50.73
C GLU A 269 41.32 73.80 50.59
N ASP A 270 40.00 74.07 50.52
CA ASP A 270 38.96 73.04 50.26
C ASP A 270 39.10 72.37 48.87
N GLN A 271 39.44 73.13 47.82
CA GLN A 271 39.57 72.57 46.48
C GLN A 271 40.82 71.68 46.31
N MET A 272 41.88 71.90 47.09
CA MET A 272 43.02 70.97 47.11
C MET A 272 42.66 69.61 47.71
N GLN A 273 41.88 69.59 48.80
CA GLN A 273 41.52 68.36 49.52
C GLN A 273 40.64 67.43 48.67
N ARG A 274 39.61 67.94 48.01
CA ARG A 274 38.70 67.12 47.17
C ARG A 274 39.38 66.50 45.95
N ARG A 275 40.48 67.11 45.46
CA ARG A 275 41.29 66.56 44.37
C ARG A 275 42.10 65.34 44.82
N ILE A 276 42.58 65.33 46.06
CA ILE A 276 43.34 64.24 46.67
C ILE A 276 42.45 62.99 46.77
N GLU A 277 41.26 63.14 47.37
CA GLU A 277 40.28 62.05 47.57
C GLU A 277 39.86 61.36 46.26
N LEU A 278 39.67 62.13 45.17
CA LEU A 278 39.33 61.56 43.86
C LEU A 278 40.47 60.72 43.26
N ILE A 279 41.72 61.11 43.46
CA ILE A 279 42.88 60.35 42.97
C ILE A 279 43.06 59.06 43.79
N GLU A 280 42.83 59.11 45.11
CA GLU A 280 42.84 57.92 45.98
C GLU A 280 41.75 56.90 45.59
N SER A 281 40.53 57.37 45.29
CA SER A 281 39.44 56.53 44.79
C SER A 281 39.77 55.85 43.46
N ILE A 282 40.39 56.58 42.51
CA ILE A 282 40.81 56.02 41.21
C ILE A 282 41.94 54.99 41.40
N ASN A 283 42.92 55.29 42.24
CA ASN A 283 44.04 54.38 42.54
C ASN A 283 43.56 53.06 43.15
N SER A 284 42.68 53.14 44.15
CA SER A 284 42.13 51.96 44.85
C SER A 284 41.17 51.14 43.99
N THR A 285 40.29 51.77 43.21
CA THR A 285 39.26 51.06 42.41
C THR A 285 39.85 50.36 41.17
N HIS A 286 40.94 50.90 40.61
CA HIS A 286 41.53 50.38 39.37
C HIS A 286 42.94 49.80 39.54
N ASN A 287 43.43 49.72 40.79
CA ASN A 287 44.75 49.22 41.16
C ASN A 287 45.89 49.97 40.42
N LEU A 288 45.73 51.29 40.30
CA LEU A 288 46.67 52.22 39.66
C LEU A 288 47.43 53.01 40.74
N SER A 289 48.64 53.48 40.43
CA SER A 289 49.47 54.23 41.36
C SER A 289 49.82 55.61 40.79
N PHE A 290 48.87 56.54 40.90
CA PHE A 290 49.05 57.94 40.52
C PHE A 290 49.38 58.79 41.75
N SER A 291 50.21 59.81 41.56
CA SER A 291 50.58 60.74 42.65
C SER A 291 49.37 61.58 43.06
N ILE A 292 49.04 61.54 44.34
CA ILE A 292 47.83 62.13 44.92
C ILE A 292 47.86 63.67 44.87
N HIS A 293 49.06 64.27 44.79
CA HIS A 293 49.24 65.73 44.75
C HIS A 293 49.37 66.31 43.33
N ASP A 294 49.52 65.48 42.29
CA ASP A 294 49.70 65.90 40.89
C ASP A 294 48.55 65.40 40.00
N GLY A 295 47.41 66.06 40.13
CA GLY A 295 46.19 65.73 39.37
C GLY A 295 46.33 65.93 37.86
N SER A 296 47.29 66.73 37.38
CA SER A 296 47.52 66.95 35.94
C SER A 296 48.17 65.72 35.31
N LYS A 297 49.18 65.19 36.00
CA LYS A 297 49.87 63.96 35.61
C LYS A 297 48.97 62.72 35.75
N ALA A 298 48.10 62.68 36.75
CA ALA A 298 47.08 61.63 36.87
C ALA A 298 46.09 61.62 35.69
N ALA A 299 45.56 62.80 35.28
CA ALA A 299 44.67 62.90 34.11
C ALA A 299 45.35 62.45 32.81
N ALA A 300 46.60 62.85 32.58
CA ALA A 300 47.39 62.43 31.42
C ALA A 300 47.63 60.91 31.38
N LEU A 301 47.87 60.27 32.53
CA LEU A 301 48.06 58.82 32.62
C LEU A 301 46.76 58.04 32.40
N LEU A 302 45.60 58.56 32.83
CA LEU A 302 44.29 57.98 32.52
C LEU A 302 43.98 58.02 31.01
N ARG A 303 44.25 59.14 30.34
CA ARG A 303 44.12 59.23 28.87
C ARG A 303 45.06 58.25 28.15
N LYS A 304 46.26 58.01 28.69
CA LYS A 304 47.18 56.98 28.19
C LYS A 304 46.62 55.56 28.36
N GLN A 305 45.95 55.25 29.47
CA GLN A 305 45.31 53.95 29.69
C GLN A 305 44.20 53.66 28.66
N VAL A 306 43.38 54.66 28.33
CA VAL A 306 42.37 54.57 27.25
C VAL A 306 43.03 54.21 25.92
N ALA A 307 44.09 54.92 25.53
CA ALA A 307 44.81 54.63 24.28
C ALA A 307 45.41 53.21 24.24
N THR A 308 45.90 52.66 25.36
CA THR A 308 46.33 51.25 25.42
C THR A 308 45.17 50.27 25.31
N LEU A 309 43.98 50.58 25.83
CA LEU A 309 42.79 49.74 25.67
C LEU A 309 42.28 49.75 24.22
N GLU A 310 42.30 50.91 23.54
CA GLU A 310 41.98 51.01 22.10
C GLU A 310 42.97 50.22 21.24
N ALA A 311 44.27 50.29 21.55
CA ALA A 311 45.29 49.50 20.85
C ALA A 311 45.11 47.99 21.09
N LYS A 312 44.77 47.58 22.31
CA LYS A 312 44.48 46.18 22.65
C LYS A 312 43.22 45.68 21.93
N GLN A 313 42.13 46.44 21.95
CA GLN A 313 40.89 46.14 21.22
C GLN A 313 41.13 45.92 19.72
N LYS A 314 41.98 46.75 19.08
CA LYS A 314 42.35 46.56 17.66
C LYS A 314 43.15 45.27 17.42
N LYS A 315 44.04 44.91 18.34
CA LYS A 315 44.84 43.67 18.25
C LYS A 315 43.96 42.43 18.45
N ASP A 316 43.13 42.43 19.49
CA ASP A 316 42.29 41.30 19.85
C ASP A 316 41.19 41.07 18.79
N LYS A 317 40.66 42.13 18.18
CA LYS A 317 39.76 42.05 17.00
C LYS A 317 40.40 41.35 15.81
N MET A 318 41.67 41.64 15.52
CA MET A 318 42.40 40.99 14.43
C MET A 318 42.62 39.49 14.70
N ALA A 319 42.87 39.13 15.96
CA ALA A 319 43.01 37.72 16.36
C ALA A 319 41.69 36.96 16.25
N ALA A 320 40.57 37.55 16.70
CA ALA A 320 39.24 36.97 16.58
C ALA A 320 38.82 36.76 15.11
N LEU A 321 39.08 37.74 14.24
CA LEU A 321 38.79 37.63 12.80
C LEU A 321 39.62 36.52 12.13
N ASN A 322 40.90 36.38 12.50
CA ASN A 322 41.73 35.29 12.00
C ASN A 322 41.22 33.92 12.47
N GLN A 323 40.84 33.78 13.75
CA GLN A 323 40.28 32.54 14.30
C GLN A 323 38.95 32.17 13.64
N GLN A 324 38.10 33.17 13.37
CA GLN A 324 36.85 32.99 12.63
C GLN A 324 37.12 32.45 11.22
N ASN A 325 38.04 33.07 10.48
CA ASN A 325 38.40 32.65 9.13
C ASN A 325 38.98 31.22 9.12
N THR A 326 39.88 30.87 10.04
CA THR A 326 40.43 29.50 10.09
C THR A 326 39.37 28.43 10.34
N LEU A 327 38.39 28.70 11.22
CA LEU A 327 37.28 27.78 11.46
C LEU A 327 36.32 27.71 10.26
N SER A 328 36.15 28.82 9.53
CA SER A 328 35.36 28.85 8.29
C SER A 328 36.02 28.04 7.17
N ASP A 329 37.34 28.15 6.99
CA ASP A 329 38.11 27.40 6.00
C ASP A 329 38.12 25.89 6.29
N GLU A 330 38.30 25.51 7.56
CA GLU A 330 38.25 24.12 8.03
C GLU A 330 36.85 23.50 7.83
N LEU A 331 35.80 24.26 8.14
CA LEU A 331 34.40 23.87 7.93
C LEU A 331 34.05 23.75 6.44
N GLN A 332 34.63 24.58 5.57
CA GLN A 332 34.48 24.44 4.11
C GLN A 332 35.21 23.20 3.58
N LEU A 333 36.39 22.88 4.11
CA LEU A 333 37.14 21.67 3.76
C LEU A 333 36.38 20.40 4.17
N LEU A 334 35.91 20.31 5.42
CA LEU A 334 35.14 19.16 5.91
C LEU A 334 33.85 18.93 5.11
N LYS A 335 33.11 20.00 4.76
CA LYS A 335 31.94 19.91 3.88
C LYS A 335 32.28 19.39 2.49
N SER A 336 33.45 19.75 1.93
CA SER A 336 33.89 19.21 0.63
C SER A 336 34.23 17.72 0.68
N GLN A 337 34.81 17.25 1.79
CA GLN A 337 35.14 15.83 2.01
C GLN A 337 33.87 14.98 2.19
N HIS A 338 32.92 15.46 2.99
CA HIS A 338 31.60 14.82 3.17
C HIS A 338 30.85 14.66 1.84
N MET A 339 30.84 15.70 0.99
CA MET A 339 30.26 15.62 -0.36
C MET A 339 30.92 14.57 -1.26
N SER A 340 32.26 14.47 -1.24
CA SER A 340 33.02 13.48 -2.03
C SER A 340 32.70 12.03 -1.62
N ILE A 341 32.50 11.79 -0.32
CA ILE A 341 32.13 10.47 0.24
C ILE A 341 30.67 10.13 -0.14
N ILE A 342 29.75 11.11 -0.12
CA ILE A 342 28.37 10.94 -0.60
C ILE A 342 28.31 10.60 -2.09
N GLU A 343 29.15 11.22 -2.93
CA GLU A 343 29.23 10.88 -4.36
C GLU A 343 29.80 9.46 -4.57
N SER A 344 30.81 9.08 -3.79
CA SER A 344 31.37 7.72 -3.80
C SER A 344 30.32 6.68 -3.40
N LYS A 345 29.50 6.95 -2.38
CA LYS A 345 28.34 6.13 -1.99
C LYS A 345 27.37 5.95 -3.16
N LYS A 346 26.95 7.05 -3.80
CA LYS A 346 26.04 7.02 -4.97
C LYS A 346 26.61 6.23 -6.14
N HIS A 347 27.92 6.25 -6.36
CA HIS A 347 28.56 5.47 -7.41
C HIS A 347 28.54 3.96 -7.10
N LEU A 348 28.94 3.56 -5.90
CA LEU A 348 28.91 2.16 -5.46
C LEU A 348 27.50 1.55 -5.49
N THR A 349 26.47 2.31 -5.09
CA THR A 349 25.08 1.86 -5.20
C THR A 349 24.66 1.55 -6.64
N LYS A 350 25.13 2.33 -7.63
CA LYS A 350 24.85 2.07 -9.06
C LYS A 350 25.56 0.83 -9.59
N LEU A 351 26.79 0.55 -9.13
CA LEU A 351 27.52 -0.66 -9.52
C LEU A 351 26.82 -1.92 -9.00
N ILE A 352 26.43 -1.95 -7.73
CA ILE A 352 25.67 -3.06 -7.13
C ILE A 352 24.37 -3.34 -7.89
N GLU A 353 23.65 -2.30 -8.33
CA GLU A 353 22.40 -2.48 -9.07
C GLU A 353 22.63 -3.05 -10.49
N ASN A 354 23.74 -2.67 -11.13
CA ASN A 354 24.15 -3.26 -12.41
C ASN A 354 24.58 -4.73 -12.25
N ASP A 355 25.33 -5.07 -11.20
CA ASP A 355 25.72 -6.46 -10.90
C ASP A 355 24.49 -7.35 -10.70
N LYS A 356 23.49 -6.89 -9.94
CA LYS A 356 22.20 -7.60 -9.79
C LYS A 356 21.52 -7.88 -11.13
N MET A 357 21.45 -6.88 -12.01
CA MET A 357 20.84 -7.03 -13.34
C MET A 357 21.57 -8.07 -14.20
N GLN A 358 22.91 -8.13 -14.13
CA GLN A 358 23.68 -9.16 -14.84
C GLN A 358 23.45 -10.56 -14.25
N ILE A 359 23.43 -10.69 -12.91
CA ILE A 359 23.14 -11.95 -12.21
C ILE A 359 21.74 -12.46 -12.60
N GLU A 360 20.72 -11.61 -12.62
CA GLU A 360 19.35 -11.99 -12.96
C GLU A 360 19.25 -12.45 -14.42
N SER A 361 19.86 -11.72 -15.37
CA SER A 361 19.95 -12.13 -16.79
C SER A 361 20.68 -13.47 -16.98
N LEU A 362 21.76 -13.73 -16.23
CA LEU A 362 22.48 -15.00 -16.28
C LEU A 362 21.67 -16.16 -15.67
N ARG A 363 20.90 -15.90 -14.60
CA ARG A 363 19.98 -16.88 -14.00
C ARG A 363 18.84 -17.25 -14.94
N THR A 364 18.26 -16.29 -15.67
CA THR A 364 17.25 -16.59 -16.71
C THR A 364 17.83 -17.50 -17.78
N LYS A 365 19.01 -17.17 -18.32
CA LYS A 365 19.68 -18.00 -19.35
C LYS A 365 20.02 -19.41 -18.85
N LEU A 366 20.47 -19.55 -17.59
CA LEU A 366 20.68 -20.87 -16.98
C LEU A 366 19.36 -21.67 -16.89
N SER A 367 18.25 -21.03 -16.52
CA SER A 367 16.94 -21.70 -16.47
C SER A 367 16.44 -22.16 -17.84
N GLU A 368 16.72 -21.40 -18.91
CA GLU A 368 16.41 -21.81 -20.29
C GLU A 368 17.23 -23.04 -20.71
N PHE A 369 18.50 -23.13 -20.30
CA PHE A 369 19.34 -24.32 -20.53
C PHE A 369 18.90 -25.53 -19.69
N ASP A 370 18.47 -25.35 -18.44
CA ASP A 370 17.97 -26.46 -17.61
C ASP A 370 16.64 -27.03 -18.16
N VAL A 371 15.77 -26.21 -18.76
CA VAL A 371 14.58 -26.69 -19.50
C VAL A 371 14.99 -27.49 -20.73
N SER A 372 15.91 -26.98 -21.56
CA SER A 372 16.40 -27.72 -22.73
C SER A 372 17.17 -28.99 -22.38
N ALA A 373 17.81 -29.07 -21.20
CA ALA A 373 18.46 -30.28 -20.71
C ALA A 373 17.43 -31.33 -20.28
N ASN A 374 16.39 -30.93 -19.53
CA ASN A 374 15.30 -31.83 -19.13
C ASN A 374 14.55 -32.38 -20.36
N GLU A 375 14.27 -31.57 -21.39
CA GLU A 375 13.62 -32.05 -22.63
C GLU A 375 14.47 -33.10 -23.39
N ILE A 376 15.80 -33.01 -23.31
CA ILE A 376 16.74 -34.00 -23.88
C ILE A 376 16.82 -35.26 -23.00
N GLU A 377 16.70 -35.12 -21.69
CA GLU A 377 16.71 -36.23 -20.72
C GLU A 377 15.39 -37.04 -20.78
N GLU A 378 14.23 -36.38 -20.86
CA GLU A 378 12.92 -36.99 -21.15
C GLU A 378 12.90 -37.70 -22.52
N GLY A 379 13.59 -37.13 -23.52
CA GLY A 379 13.79 -37.75 -24.83
C GLY A 379 14.60 -39.06 -24.76
N LYS A 380 15.63 -39.11 -23.91
CA LYS A 380 16.40 -40.32 -23.63
C LYS A 380 15.59 -41.37 -22.88
N GLU A 381 14.81 -40.96 -21.88
CA GLU A 381 13.93 -41.89 -21.15
C GLU A 381 12.90 -42.55 -22.07
N ARG A 382 12.31 -41.82 -23.03
CA ARG A 382 11.37 -42.41 -24.02
C ARG A 382 12.01 -43.50 -24.88
N VAL A 383 13.25 -43.31 -25.35
CA VAL A 383 13.94 -44.28 -26.22
C VAL A 383 14.44 -45.49 -25.42
N GLU A 384 14.94 -45.30 -24.19
CA GLU A 384 15.29 -46.43 -23.32
C GLU A 384 14.05 -47.21 -22.85
N LYS A 385 12.89 -46.55 -22.72
CA LYS A 385 11.63 -47.17 -22.31
C LYS A 385 11.10 -48.14 -23.36
N GLU A 386 11.07 -47.77 -24.65
CA GLU A 386 10.61 -48.70 -25.70
C GLU A 386 11.53 -49.93 -25.88
N VAL A 387 12.84 -49.79 -25.61
CA VAL A 387 13.78 -50.93 -25.64
C VAL A 387 13.62 -51.83 -24.41
N ARG A 388 13.28 -51.28 -23.23
CA ARG A 388 12.97 -52.05 -22.00
C ARG A 388 11.62 -52.77 -22.07
N GLU A 389 10.58 -52.13 -22.60
CA GLU A 389 9.20 -52.66 -22.64
C GLU A 389 9.09 -53.97 -23.43
N ARG A 390 10.01 -54.25 -24.36
CA ARG A 390 10.04 -55.51 -25.12
C ARG A 390 10.71 -56.68 -24.38
N ALA A 391 11.31 -56.45 -23.21
CA ALA A 391 12.06 -57.45 -22.45
C ALA A 391 11.50 -57.73 -21.03
N SER A 392 10.65 -56.87 -20.46
CA SER A 392 10.14 -57.00 -19.08
C SER A 392 8.65 -57.34 -18.94
N PHE A 393 7.99 -57.84 -19.99
CA PHE A 393 6.57 -58.20 -19.97
C PHE A 393 6.20 -59.37 -19.02
N GLU A 394 7.19 -60.09 -18.45
CA GLU A 394 6.93 -61.30 -17.65
C GLU A 394 7.07 -61.18 -16.13
N ASN A 395 7.56 -60.06 -15.53
CA ASN A 395 7.86 -60.09 -14.07
C ASN A 395 7.81 -58.78 -13.23
N GLN A 396 7.39 -57.61 -13.74
CA GLN A 396 7.62 -56.36 -12.97
C GLN A 396 6.49 -55.30 -12.94
N THR A 397 5.25 -55.68 -13.27
CA THR A 397 4.11 -54.73 -13.37
C THR A 397 3.55 -54.26 -12.02
N LEU A 398 3.85 -54.92 -10.89
CA LEU A 398 3.20 -54.65 -9.60
C LEU A 398 3.94 -53.69 -8.64
N SER A 399 5.16 -53.23 -8.97
CA SER A 399 5.99 -52.45 -8.04
C SER A 399 6.27 -51.00 -8.47
N PHE A 400 6.29 -50.70 -9.78
CA PHE A 400 6.70 -49.38 -10.27
C PHE A 400 5.63 -48.27 -10.13
N ILE A 401 4.34 -48.62 -10.30
CA ILE A 401 3.23 -47.64 -10.19
C ILE A 401 3.21 -47.00 -8.80
N LEU A 402 3.58 -47.79 -7.79
CA LEU A 402 3.42 -47.50 -6.38
C LEU A 402 4.55 -46.62 -5.80
N ALA A 403 5.79 -46.81 -6.26
CA ALA A 403 6.90 -45.92 -5.90
C ALA A 403 6.71 -44.49 -6.40
N ASN A 404 6.11 -44.32 -7.58
CA ASN A 404 5.96 -43.00 -8.21
C ASN A 404 4.89 -42.16 -7.51
N GLU A 405 3.84 -42.76 -6.94
CA GLU A 405 2.86 -42.05 -6.11
C GLU A 405 3.46 -41.63 -4.76
N ILE A 406 4.27 -42.48 -4.09
CA ILE A 406 5.05 -42.02 -2.91
C ILE A 406 6.00 -40.88 -3.27
N GLU A 407 6.78 -41.01 -4.34
CA GLU A 407 7.78 -40.01 -4.67
C GLU A 407 7.14 -38.67 -5.08
N THR A 408 6.00 -38.70 -5.77
CA THR A 408 5.24 -37.49 -6.10
C THR A 408 4.65 -36.82 -4.86
N VAL A 409 4.00 -37.59 -3.96
CA VAL A 409 3.43 -37.07 -2.71
C VAL A 409 4.53 -36.61 -1.74
N GLY A 410 5.64 -37.35 -1.66
CA GLY A 410 6.81 -37.09 -0.84
C GLY A 410 7.65 -35.90 -1.32
N ASN A 411 7.79 -35.68 -2.63
CA ASN A 411 8.44 -34.49 -3.17
C ASN A 411 7.55 -33.23 -3.02
N ASN A 412 6.22 -33.38 -3.07
CA ASN A 412 5.31 -32.32 -2.66
C ASN A 412 5.43 -32.01 -1.17
N LEU A 413 5.53 -33.02 -0.30
CA LEU A 413 5.79 -32.82 1.13
C LEU A 413 7.15 -32.14 1.37
N LYS A 414 8.23 -32.55 0.69
CA LYS A 414 9.56 -31.90 0.74
C LYS A 414 9.57 -30.46 0.23
N ARG A 415 8.67 -30.07 -0.68
CA ARG A 415 8.48 -28.67 -1.13
C ARG A 415 7.68 -27.83 -0.13
N ILE A 416 6.77 -28.44 0.62
CA ILE A 416 5.90 -27.76 1.60
C ILE A 416 6.58 -27.64 2.97
N LEU A 417 7.38 -28.64 3.39
CA LEU A 417 8.09 -28.66 4.68
C LEU A 417 8.98 -27.43 4.95
N PRO A 418 9.79 -26.90 4.01
CA PRO A 418 10.56 -25.67 4.22
C PRO A 418 9.64 -24.46 4.43
N ARG A 419 8.56 -24.34 3.64
CA ARG A 419 7.57 -23.26 3.78
C ARG A 419 6.84 -23.30 5.12
N LYS A 420 6.50 -24.51 5.59
CA LYS A 420 5.97 -24.74 6.94
C LYS A 420 6.99 -24.34 8.01
N ALA A 421 8.26 -24.73 7.87
CA ALA A 421 9.32 -24.40 8.83
C ALA A 421 9.61 -22.88 8.92
N ASP A 422 9.66 -22.19 7.78
CA ASP A 422 9.82 -20.74 7.73
C ASP A 422 8.62 -20.02 8.36
N ARG A 423 7.38 -20.46 8.09
CA ARG A 423 6.19 -19.90 8.75
C ARG A 423 6.09 -20.27 10.23
N GLU A 424 6.57 -21.44 10.65
CA GLU A 424 6.66 -21.83 12.08
C GLU A 424 7.68 -20.96 12.81
N ARG A 425 8.75 -20.55 12.11
CA ARG A 425 9.72 -19.59 12.62
C ARG A 425 9.08 -18.20 12.76
N THR A 426 8.36 -17.70 11.75
CA THR A 426 7.59 -16.45 11.85
C THR A 426 6.56 -16.50 12.99
N TYR A 427 5.89 -17.65 13.19
CA TYR A 427 4.97 -17.85 14.31
C TYR A 427 5.70 -17.78 15.66
N LYS A 428 6.87 -18.41 15.80
CA LYS A 428 7.71 -18.33 17.02
C LYS A 428 8.24 -16.92 17.28
N GLU A 429 8.60 -16.18 16.23
CA GLU A 429 9.08 -14.79 16.31
C GLU A 429 7.96 -13.80 16.73
N HIS A 430 6.69 -14.10 16.45
CA HIS A 430 5.53 -13.30 16.88
C HIS A 430 4.77 -13.87 18.09
N LEU A 431 5.23 -15.00 18.65
CA LEU A 431 4.51 -15.76 19.68
C LEU A 431 4.20 -14.91 20.93
N GLU A 432 5.17 -14.14 21.42
CA GLU A 432 4.99 -13.26 22.59
C GLU A 432 3.94 -12.16 22.33
N THR A 433 3.87 -11.66 21.09
CA THR A 433 2.86 -10.67 20.69
C THR A 433 1.47 -11.30 20.58
N ILE A 434 1.38 -12.52 20.07
CA ILE A 434 0.13 -13.30 19.95
C ILE A 434 -0.41 -13.67 21.34
N GLU A 435 0.46 -14.13 22.25
CA GLU A 435 0.13 -14.49 23.62
C GLU A 435 -0.31 -13.26 24.45
N TYR A 436 0.33 -12.11 24.23
CA TYR A 436 -0.08 -10.81 24.80
C TYR A 436 -1.46 -10.35 24.28
N LEU A 437 -1.76 -10.51 23.00
CA LEU A 437 -3.04 -10.10 22.40
C LEU A 437 -4.20 -11.02 22.83
N LEU A 438 -4.00 -12.34 22.82
CA LEU A 438 -5.05 -13.32 23.08
C LEU A 438 -5.20 -13.70 24.57
N GLY A 439 -4.25 -13.32 25.44
CA GLY A 439 -4.21 -13.68 26.86
C GLY A 439 -4.01 -15.19 27.13
N LYS A 440 -3.79 -15.97 26.07
CA LYS A 440 -3.52 -17.40 26.05
C LYS A 440 -2.54 -17.69 24.92
N ARG A 441 -1.78 -18.77 25.03
CA ARG A 441 -0.95 -19.29 23.94
C ARG A 441 -1.81 -20.19 23.03
N PRO A 442 -2.17 -19.78 21.80
CA PRO A 442 -3.01 -20.60 20.92
C PRO A 442 -2.22 -21.79 20.34
N ASP A 443 -2.94 -22.80 19.87
CA ASP A 443 -2.36 -23.83 18.99
C ASP A 443 -2.20 -23.23 17.57
N ALA A 444 -1.15 -23.63 16.84
CA ALA A 444 -0.93 -23.19 15.46
C ALA A 444 -2.08 -23.60 14.52
N LYS A 445 -2.88 -24.63 14.89
CA LYS A 445 -4.10 -25.03 14.16
C LYS A 445 -5.33 -24.13 14.44
N ASP A 446 -5.40 -23.48 15.60
CA ASP A 446 -6.53 -22.62 16.02
C ASP A 446 -6.23 -21.11 15.95
N LEU A 447 -4.97 -20.73 15.73
CA LEU A 447 -4.49 -19.34 15.68
C LEU A 447 -5.32 -18.40 14.77
N GLU A 448 -5.66 -18.86 13.56
CA GLU A 448 -6.48 -18.12 12.59
C GLU A 448 -7.85 -17.75 13.19
N LYS A 449 -8.50 -18.73 13.82
CA LYS A 449 -9.82 -18.62 14.43
C LYS A 449 -9.81 -17.74 15.68
N ASP A 450 -8.81 -17.90 16.55
CA ASP A 450 -8.65 -17.09 17.76
C ASP A 450 -8.39 -15.61 17.42
N LEU A 451 -7.55 -15.32 16.41
CA LEU A 451 -7.30 -13.95 15.94
C LEU A 451 -8.54 -13.32 15.28
N LEU A 452 -9.31 -14.09 14.51
CA LEU A 452 -10.59 -13.63 13.94
C LEU A 452 -11.61 -13.27 15.02
N GLN A 453 -11.79 -14.11 16.04
CA GLN A 453 -12.72 -13.83 17.14
C GLN A 453 -12.31 -12.58 17.94
N PHE A 454 -11.01 -12.42 18.22
CA PHE A 454 -10.51 -11.21 18.88
C PHE A 454 -10.68 -9.96 18.00
N LYS A 455 -10.48 -10.08 16.68
CA LYS A 455 -10.73 -9.00 15.72
C LYS A 455 -12.20 -8.57 15.73
N GLU A 456 -13.15 -9.50 15.61
CA GLU A 456 -14.59 -9.22 15.65
C GLU A 456 -15.02 -8.54 16.97
N GLU A 457 -14.40 -8.90 18.09
CA GLU A 457 -14.64 -8.23 19.38
C GLU A 457 -14.14 -6.77 19.35
N LYS A 458 -12.91 -6.52 18.90
CA LYS A 458 -12.35 -5.16 18.87
C LYS A 458 -13.00 -4.26 17.81
N GLU A 459 -13.40 -4.79 16.66
CA GLU A 459 -14.15 -4.04 15.64
C GLU A 459 -15.53 -3.59 16.15
N ARG A 460 -16.19 -4.42 16.98
CA ARG A 460 -17.44 -4.04 17.66
C ARG A 460 -17.21 -2.86 18.60
N ASN A 461 -16.16 -2.91 19.42
CA ASN A 461 -15.81 -1.83 20.35
C ASN A 461 -15.45 -0.53 19.59
N VAL A 462 -14.73 -0.61 18.47
CA VAL A 462 -14.44 0.55 17.59
C VAL A 462 -15.74 1.19 17.08
N LYS A 463 -16.75 0.39 16.73
CA LYS A 463 -18.06 0.90 16.28
C LYS A 463 -18.80 1.60 17.43
N GLU A 464 -18.89 0.97 18.59
CA GLU A 464 -19.57 1.53 19.77
C GLU A 464 -18.91 2.85 20.25
N LEU A 465 -17.57 2.91 20.27
CA LEU A 465 -16.83 4.13 20.61
C LEU A 465 -16.98 5.24 19.56
N LYS A 466 -17.03 4.91 18.26
CA LYS A 466 -17.33 5.89 17.20
C LYS A 466 -18.73 6.48 17.36
N GLU A 467 -19.73 5.65 17.62
CA GLU A 467 -21.11 6.11 17.88
C GLU A 467 -21.19 6.98 19.15
N SER A 468 -20.47 6.62 20.22
CA SER A 468 -20.36 7.41 21.46
C SER A 468 -19.72 8.77 21.22
N ARG A 469 -18.55 8.81 20.56
CA ARG A 469 -17.82 10.03 20.20
C ARG A 469 -18.65 10.95 19.31
N ASP A 470 -19.29 10.40 18.27
CA ASP A 470 -20.05 11.19 17.31
C ASP A 470 -21.34 11.74 17.92
N THR A 471 -21.90 11.06 18.93
CA THR A 471 -23.01 11.57 19.74
C THR A 471 -22.54 12.70 20.66
N ALA A 472 -21.41 12.53 21.36
CA ALA A 472 -20.81 13.57 22.19
C ALA A 472 -20.44 14.83 21.40
N ASN A 473 -19.89 14.69 20.18
CA ASN A 473 -19.59 15.82 19.30
C ASN A 473 -20.85 16.57 18.85
N LYS A 474 -21.98 15.88 18.61
CA LYS A 474 -23.27 16.55 18.32
C LYS A 474 -23.80 17.32 19.52
N GLU A 475 -23.71 16.75 20.71
CA GLU A 475 -24.06 17.41 21.97
C GLU A 475 -23.20 18.67 22.21
N PHE A 476 -21.88 18.57 21.99
CA PHE A 476 -20.93 19.68 22.05
C PHE A 476 -21.31 20.81 21.09
N SER A 477 -21.50 20.51 19.79
CA SER A 477 -21.88 21.51 18.79
C SER A 477 -23.24 22.17 19.09
N ALA A 478 -24.20 21.41 19.65
CA ALA A 478 -25.47 21.95 20.08
C ALA A 478 -25.30 22.91 21.29
N ALA A 479 -24.46 22.55 22.26
CA ALA A 479 -24.16 23.40 23.41
C ALA A 479 -23.44 24.70 22.99
N GLU A 480 -22.44 24.64 22.10
CA GLU A 480 -21.79 25.84 21.56
C GLU A 480 -22.78 26.77 20.84
N GLY A 481 -23.71 26.22 20.05
CA GLY A 481 -24.77 26.99 19.41
C GLY A 481 -25.66 27.74 20.43
N LYS A 482 -26.09 27.05 21.51
CA LYS A 482 -26.86 27.67 22.60
C LYS A 482 -26.06 28.78 23.30
N ILE A 483 -24.78 28.54 23.59
CA ILE A 483 -23.86 29.50 24.22
C ILE A 483 -23.71 30.77 23.36
N GLY A 484 -23.53 30.61 22.05
CA GLY A 484 -23.43 31.73 21.11
C GLY A 484 -24.68 32.63 21.13
N VAL A 485 -25.87 32.02 21.07
CA VAL A 485 -27.16 32.74 21.15
C VAL A 485 -27.33 33.44 22.51
N ALA A 486 -27.04 32.74 23.62
CA ALA A 486 -27.14 33.30 24.97
C ALA A 486 -26.21 34.51 25.17
N ARG A 487 -24.94 34.41 24.74
CA ARG A 487 -23.95 35.51 24.79
C ARG A 487 -24.38 36.70 23.92
N HIS A 488 -24.95 36.45 22.74
CA HIS A 488 -25.49 37.51 21.88
C HIS A 488 -26.66 38.24 22.56
N HIS A 489 -27.63 37.50 23.12
CA HIS A 489 -28.76 38.07 23.87
C HIS A 489 -28.31 38.89 25.08
N ILE A 490 -27.35 38.41 25.87
CA ILE A 490 -26.76 39.17 27.00
C ILE A 490 -26.13 40.47 26.50
N SER A 491 -25.36 40.43 25.39
CA SER A 491 -24.72 41.62 24.82
C SER A 491 -25.72 42.68 24.39
N VAL A 492 -26.79 42.31 23.67
CA VAL A 492 -27.86 43.22 23.25
C VAL A 492 -28.58 43.81 24.47
N ARG A 493 -29.03 42.96 25.39
CA ARG A 493 -29.78 43.38 26.58
C ARG A 493 -28.94 44.26 27.53
N ARG A 494 -27.63 44.04 27.64
CA ARG A 494 -26.71 44.91 28.41
C ARG A 494 -26.54 46.30 27.78
N LYS A 495 -26.59 46.45 26.45
CA LYS A 495 -26.61 47.76 25.78
C LYS A 495 -27.89 48.53 26.09
N ASP A 496 -29.05 47.85 26.09
CA ASP A 496 -30.31 48.46 26.50
C ASP A 496 -30.31 48.88 27.98
N ILE A 497 -29.76 48.05 28.88
CA ILE A 497 -29.53 48.41 30.29
C ILE A 497 -28.71 49.69 30.42
N GLN A 498 -27.56 49.80 29.72
CA GLN A 498 -26.73 51.02 29.73
C GLN A 498 -27.49 52.27 29.26
N LYS A 499 -28.34 52.14 28.22
CA LYS A 499 -29.16 53.22 27.68
C LYS A 499 -30.21 53.71 28.69
N TYR A 500 -30.90 52.79 29.37
CA TYR A 500 -31.87 53.16 30.40
C TYR A 500 -31.20 53.71 31.66
N GLU A 501 -30.05 53.16 32.09
CA GLU A 501 -29.29 53.70 33.23
C GLU A 501 -28.78 55.12 32.98
N THR A 502 -28.27 55.45 31.79
CA THR A 502 -27.88 56.83 31.46
C THR A 502 -29.07 57.79 31.48
N THR A 503 -30.23 57.35 30.98
CA THR A 503 -31.47 58.14 30.98
C THR A 503 -31.98 58.42 32.41
N ILE A 504 -31.91 57.42 33.30
CA ILE A 504 -32.32 57.57 34.71
C ILE A 504 -31.30 58.42 35.49
N ARG A 505 -30.00 58.19 35.31
CA ARG A 505 -28.93 58.96 35.97
C ARG A 505 -28.98 60.45 35.61
N ALA A 506 -29.45 60.81 34.41
CA ALA A 506 -29.72 62.19 34.03
C ALA A 506 -30.92 62.85 34.77
N ALA A 507 -31.85 62.05 35.31
CA ALA A 507 -33.04 62.53 36.01
C ALA A 507 -32.87 62.65 37.55
N CYS A 508 -32.15 61.71 38.17
CA CYS A 508 -31.96 61.65 39.64
C CYS A 508 -30.49 61.67 40.12
N GLY A 509 -29.50 61.68 39.22
CA GLY A 509 -28.10 61.47 39.57
C GLY A 509 -27.84 60.02 40.00
N ASP A 510 -26.90 59.83 40.93
CA ASP A 510 -26.57 58.49 41.46
C ASP A 510 -27.48 58.03 42.62
N HIS A 511 -28.63 58.69 42.82
CA HIS A 511 -29.60 58.33 43.85
C HIS A 511 -30.72 57.47 43.26
N ASP A 512 -31.32 56.58 44.04
CA ASP A 512 -32.44 55.77 43.57
C ASP A 512 -33.63 56.65 43.12
N LEU A 513 -34.20 56.32 41.97
CA LEU A 513 -35.25 57.10 41.33
C LEU A 513 -36.55 57.08 42.14
N MET A 514 -36.90 55.93 42.73
CA MET A 514 -38.15 55.75 43.45
C MET A 514 -38.10 56.42 44.83
N ASP A 515 -36.97 56.28 45.54
CA ASP A 515 -36.74 56.96 46.82
C ASP A 515 -36.67 58.49 46.64
N THR A 516 -35.97 58.99 45.61
CA THR A 516 -35.94 60.43 45.34
C THR A 516 -37.27 60.99 44.86
N LEU A 517 -38.07 60.21 44.13
CA LEU A 517 -39.44 60.56 43.78
C LEU A 517 -40.31 60.68 45.04
N ASN A 518 -40.31 59.66 45.91
CA ASN A 518 -41.07 59.64 47.16
C ASN A 518 -40.68 60.81 48.09
N ALA A 519 -39.38 61.08 48.25
CA ALA A 519 -38.89 62.22 49.04
C ALA A 519 -39.31 63.58 48.45
N THR A 520 -39.29 63.71 47.12
CA THR A 520 -39.74 64.94 46.44
C THR A 520 -41.26 65.13 46.58
N GLU A 521 -42.06 64.06 46.49
CA GLU A 521 -43.51 64.10 46.71
C GLU A 521 -43.87 64.49 48.15
N LYS A 522 -43.15 63.98 49.15
CA LYS A 522 -43.29 64.41 50.55
C LYS A 522 -42.94 65.89 50.74
N THR A 523 -41.82 66.34 50.16
CA THR A 523 -41.40 67.76 50.24
C THR A 523 -42.45 68.70 49.64
N ILE A 524 -43.14 68.29 48.56
CA ILE A 524 -44.26 69.04 47.97
C ILE A 524 -45.45 69.13 48.92
N MET A 525 -45.78 68.07 49.67
CA MET A 525 -46.82 68.12 50.69
C MET A 525 -46.46 69.09 51.82
N ASP A 526 -45.25 68.97 52.39
CA ASP A 526 -44.77 69.82 53.48
C ASP A 526 -44.76 71.32 53.08
N LEU A 527 -44.36 71.64 51.84
CA LEU A 527 -44.38 73.01 51.31
C LEU A 527 -45.81 73.54 51.10
N ARG A 528 -46.75 72.70 50.64
CA ARG A 528 -48.16 73.07 50.49
C ARG A 528 -48.82 73.31 51.85
N GLU A 529 -48.49 72.54 52.87
CA GLU A 529 -48.93 72.77 54.25
C GLU A 529 -48.38 74.08 54.81
N GLN A 530 -47.08 74.37 54.60
CA GLN A 530 -46.49 75.66 55.00
C GLN A 530 -47.16 76.85 54.29
N LEU A 531 -47.49 76.73 53.01
CA LEU A 531 -48.24 77.76 52.27
C LEU A 531 -49.66 77.95 52.83
N ALA A 532 -50.37 76.87 53.17
CA ALA A 532 -51.68 76.94 53.82
C ALA A 532 -51.60 77.64 55.19
N ASN A 533 -50.56 77.33 55.99
CA ASN A 533 -50.32 77.97 57.28
C ASN A 533 -49.99 79.47 57.15
N ILE A 534 -49.18 79.86 56.15
CA ILE A 534 -48.89 81.27 55.85
C ILE A 534 -50.15 82.02 55.39
N HIS A 535 -50.99 81.40 54.55
CA HIS A 535 -52.26 81.99 54.13
C HIS A 535 -53.28 82.09 55.29
N GLY A 536 -53.32 81.10 56.18
CA GLY A 536 -54.10 81.18 57.42
C GLY A 536 -53.64 82.32 58.33
N ALA A 537 -52.32 82.51 58.47
CA ALA A 537 -51.74 83.64 59.19
C ALA A 537 -52.09 84.99 58.56
N GLU A 538 -52.04 85.11 57.22
CA GLU A 538 -52.45 86.30 56.45
C GLU A 538 -53.89 86.72 56.81
N LEU A 539 -54.83 85.76 56.77
CA LEU A 539 -56.24 85.98 57.09
C LEU A 539 -56.48 86.33 58.57
N ILE A 540 -55.79 85.66 59.49
CA ILE A 540 -55.95 85.86 60.94
C ILE A 540 -55.36 87.22 61.36
N TYR A 541 -54.11 87.52 60.97
CA TYR A 541 -53.48 88.79 61.32
C TYR A 541 -54.14 89.98 60.62
N GLY A 542 -54.65 89.82 59.39
CA GLY A 542 -55.47 90.82 58.72
C GLY A 542 -56.74 91.16 59.51
N LYS A 543 -57.52 90.16 59.91
CA LYS A 543 -58.73 90.35 60.74
C LYS A 543 -58.40 90.93 62.12
N PHE A 544 -57.26 90.57 62.71
CA PHE A 544 -56.81 91.15 63.97
C PHE A 544 -56.40 92.62 63.83
N PHE A 545 -55.78 93.01 62.72
CA PHE A 545 -55.46 94.40 62.41
C PHE A 545 -56.72 95.24 62.21
N GLU A 546 -57.69 94.77 61.41
CA GLU A 546 -58.99 95.44 61.23
C GLU A 546 -59.75 95.61 62.55
N LYS A 547 -59.82 94.55 63.37
CA LYS A 547 -60.51 94.59 64.66
C LYS A 547 -59.83 95.52 65.67
N ALA A 548 -58.50 95.52 65.76
CA ALA A 548 -57.75 96.45 66.61
C ALA A 548 -57.94 97.92 66.19
N LYS A 549 -58.04 98.17 64.87
CA LYS A 549 -58.36 99.49 64.31
C LYS A 549 -59.79 99.93 64.63
N ALA A 550 -60.76 99.03 64.59
CA ALA A 550 -62.18 99.33 64.81
C ALA A 550 -62.58 99.50 66.28
N SER A 551 -62.13 98.59 67.17
CA SER A 551 -62.63 98.53 68.57
C SER A 551 -61.63 98.98 69.63
N LYS A 552 -60.44 99.48 69.24
CA LYS A 552 -59.35 99.94 70.14
C LYS A 552 -59.06 98.98 71.31
N CYS A 553 -59.16 97.67 71.06
CA CYS A 553 -58.92 96.62 72.05
C CYS A 553 -58.20 95.42 71.44
N CYS A 554 -57.55 94.61 72.27
CA CYS A 554 -56.86 93.41 71.82
C CYS A 554 -57.87 92.42 71.19
N PRO A 555 -57.68 91.99 69.94
CA PRO A 555 -58.68 91.19 69.22
C PRO A 555 -58.85 89.77 69.80
N LEU A 556 -57.88 89.29 70.58
CA LEU A 556 -57.83 87.98 71.26
C LEU A 556 -58.43 88.02 72.67
N CYS A 557 -57.92 88.88 73.56
CA CYS A 557 -58.33 88.92 74.98
C CYS A 557 -59.28 90.07 75.33
N THR A 558 -59.77 90.82 74.33
CA THR A 558 -60.72 91.94 74.40
C THR A 558 -60.38 93.12 75.33
N ARG A 559 -59.23 93.08 76.03
CA ARG A 559 -58.69 94.18 76.84
C ARG A 559 -58.54 95.45 75.99
N GLY A 560 -59.19 96.54 76.41
CA GLY A 560 -59.02 97.87 75.82
C GLY A 560 -57.58 98.37 75.97
N PHE A 561 -57.06 99.05 74.95
CA PHE A 561 -55.78 99.75 75.05
C PHE A 561 -55.99 101.05 75.82
N GLY A 562 -55.24 101.25 76.92
CA GLY A 562 -55.45 102.38 77.84
C GLY A 562 -54.99 103.72 77.29
N GLU A 563 -54.11 103.70 76.29
CA GLU A 563 -53.59 104.86 75.57
C GLU A 563 -53.56 104.52 74.07
N ASP A 564 -53.87 105.48 73.21
CA ASP A 564 -53.87 105.26 71.76
C ASP A 564 -52.48 104.82 71.24
N ALA A 565 -51.39 105.32 71.85
CA ALA A 565 -50.03 104.89 71.55
C ALA A 565 -49.80 103.38 71.73
N GLN A 566 -50.52 102.71 72.64
CA GLN A 566 -50.42 101.26 72.84
C GLN A 566 -51.15 100.48 71.73
N ASN A 567 -52.27 101.02 71.24
CA ASN A 567 -52.98 100.46 70.09
C ASN A 567 -52.16 100.65 68.80
N ASP A 568 -51.58 101.84 68.60
CA ASP A 568 -50.76 102.15 67.44
C ASP A 568 -49.46 101.32 67.40
N ALA A 569 -48.82 101.07 68.56
CA ALA A 569 -47.69 100.17 68.66
C ALA A 569 -48.07 98.70 68.36
N PHE A 570 -49.29 98.26 68.73
CA PHE A 570 -49.81 96.94 68.42
C PHE A 570 -50.19 96.79 66.93
N GLN A 571 -50.86 97.78 66.36
CA GLN A 571 -51.15 97.88 64.92
C GLN A 571 -49.87 97.93 64.10
N GLY A 572 -48.86 98.71 64.51
CA GLY A 572 -47.54 98.76 63.86
C GLY A 572 -46.82 97.41 63.88
N LYS A 573 -46.92 96.64 64.99
CA LYS A 573 -46.40 95.26 65.04
C LYS A 573 -47.15 94.33 64.10
N LEU A 574 -48.49 94.34 64.11
CA LEU A 574 -49.30 93.53 63.18
C LEU A 574 -49.01 93.89 61.72
N GLN A 575 -48.92 95.17 61.38
CA GLN A 575 -48.60 95.65 60.04
C GLN A 575 -47.18 95.26 59.61
N THR A 576 -46.23 95.22 60.54
CA THR A 576 -44.87 94.71 60.29
C THR A 576 -44.85 93.21 60.01
N ILE A 577 -45.69 92.42 60.69
CA ILE A 577 -45.88 90.99 60.42
C ILE A 577 -46.55 90.79 59.04
N MET A 578 -47.64 91.52 58.78
CA MET A 578 -48.35 91.48 57.49
C MET A 578 -47.47 91.88 56.30
N LYS A 579 -46.53 92.81 56.46
CA LYS A 579 -45.55 93.17 55.42
C LYS A 579 -44.56 92.05 55.08
N ARG A 580 -44.31 91.08 55.98
CA ARG A 580 -43.36 89.97 55.76
C ARG A 580 -44.01 88.72 55.16
N ILE A 581 -45.33 88.60 55.23
CA ILE A 581 -46.09 87.44 54.75
C ILE A 581 -46.00 87.27 53.22
N PRO A 582 -46.13 88.33 52.38
CA PRO A 582 -45.96 88.21 50.92
C PRO A 582 -44.60 87.61 50.52
N ASP A 583 -43.50 88.17 51.04
CA ASP A 583 -42.13 87.70 50.77
C ASP A 583 -41.92 86.22 51.15
N GLN A 584 -42.52 85.79 52.27
CA GLN A 584 -42.46 84.39 52.71
C GLN A 584 -43.30 83.47 51.82
N ARG A 585 -44.50 83.90 51.42
CA ARG A 585 -45.38 83.16 50.50
C ARG A 585 -44.74 83.00 49.12
N GLU A 586 -44.10 84.04 48.60
CA GLU A 586 -43.42 84.01 47.30
C GLU A 586 -42.22 83.07 47.32
N LYS A 587 -41.37 83.13 48.36
CA LYS A 587 -40.23 82.20 48.54
C LYS A 587 -40.67 80.74 48.69
N LEU A 588 -41.81 80.48 49.33
CA LEU A 588 -42.36 79.12 49.43
C LEU A 588 -42.97 78.64 48.11
N ASN A 589 -43.68 79.50 47.38
CA ASN A 589 -44.19 79.19 46.03
C ASN A 589 -43.06 78.90 45.04
N GLU A 590 -41.95 79.66 45.09
CA GLU A 590 -40.79 79.42 44.21
C GLU A 590 -40.13 78.07 44.52
N LYS A 591 -40.03 77.68 45.80
CA LYS A 591 -39.56 76.35 46.22
C LYS A 591 -40.52 75.26 45.77
N LEU A 592 -41.83 75.44 45.96
CA LEU A 592 -42.85 74.49 45.54
C LEU A 592 -42.78 74.24 44.03
N LYS A 593 -42.71 75.31 43.23
CA LYS A 593 -42.58 75.24 41.77
C LYS A 593 -41.34 74.44 41.35
N LYS A 594 -40.18 74.72 41.93
CA LYS A 594 -38.93 73.97 41.66
C LYS A 594 -39.03 72.49 42.06
N SER A 595 -39.73 72.17 43.14
CA SER A 595 -39.99 70.79 43.56
C SER A 595 -40.97 70.06 42.63
N GLU A 596 -42.01 70.75 42.14
CA GLU A 596 -42.98 70.21 41.18
C GLU A 596 -42.33 69.98 39.80
N GLU A 597 -41.51 70.90 39.30
CA GLU A 597 -40.68 70.73 38.10
C GLU A 597 -39.66 69.58 38.23
N LYS A 598 -39.19 69.28 39.45
CA LYS A 598 -38.36 68.10 39.73
C LYS A 598 -39.20 66.82 39.70
N LYS A 599 -40.39 66.81 40.31
CA LYS A 599 -41.32 65.67 40.28
C LYS A 599 -41.71 65.26 38.86
N VAL A 600 -42.00 66.22 37.97
CA VAL A 600 -42.34 65.93 36.56
C VAL A 600 -41.19 65.21 35.85
N ARG A 601 -39.95 65.65 36.03
CA ARG A 601 -38.76 65.00 35.46
C ARG A 601 -38.54 63.58 36.00
N LEU A 602 -38.70 63.38 37.31
CA LEU A 602 -38.58 62.05 37.93
C LEU A 602 -39.68 61.08 37.46
N ARG A 603 -40.92 61.56 37.30
CA ARG A 603 -42.03 60.75 36.75
C ARG A 603 -41.82 60.37 35.29
N ALA A 604 -41.19 61.22 34.47
CA ALA A 604 -40.87 60.88 33.08
C ALA A 604 -39.90 59.68 32.98
N ALA A 605 -38.91 59.60 33.87
CA ALA A 605 -37.96 58.48 33.94
C ALA A 605 -38.55 57.18 34.52
N GLN A 606 -39.72 57.23 35.17
CA GLN A 606 -40.33 56.06 35.84
C GLN A 606 -40.66 54.92 34.87
N GLY A 607 -41.08 55.24 33.65
CA GLY A 607 -41.39 54.23 32.62
C GLY A 607 -40.17 53.46 32.12
N ASP A 608 -38.99 54.08 32.19
CA ASP A 608 -37.73 53.46 31.78
C ASP A 608 -37.07 52.69 32.93
N TRP A 609 -37.30 53.09 34.18
CA TRP A 609 -36.91 52.31 35.37
C TRP A 609 -37.61 50.94 35.41
N ILE A 610 -38.92 50.88 35.12
CA ILE A 610 -39.65 49.60 35.06
C ILE A 610 -39.06 48.66 33.98
N LYS A 611 -38.66 49.20 32.82
CA LYS A 611 -38.00 48.42 31.75
C LYS A 611 -36.60 47.97 32.17
N LEU A 612 -35.84 48.83 32.84
CA LEU A 612 -34.52 48.50 33.39
C LEU A 612 -34.60 47.32 34.36
N GLU A 613 -35.55 47.35 35.29
CA GLU A 613 -35.75 46.31 36.30
C GLU A 613 -36.10 44.95 35.66
N ALA A 614 -37.00 44.96 34.66
CA ALA A 614 -37.33 43.78 33.88
C ALA A 614 -36.13 43.25 33.08
N LEU A 615 -35.36 44.14 32.43
CA LEU A 615 -34.17 43.78 31.66
C LEU A 615 -33.06 43.17 32.53
N LYS A 616 -32.84 43.69 33.74
CA LYS A 616 -31.88 43.12 34.70
C LYS A 616 -32.28 41.70 35.12
N LYS A 617 -33.58 41.45 35.33
CA LYS A 617 -34.10 40.11 35.65
C LYS A 617 -33.98 39.13 34.48
N ASP A 618 -34.29 39.57 33.26
CA ASP A 618 -34.11 38.78 32.04
C ASP A 618 -32.63 38.40 31.81
N VAL A 619 -31.70 39.35 31.98
CA VAL A 619 -30.26 39.08 31.85
C VAL A 619 -29.77 38.07 32.87
N GLY A 620 -30.16 38.19 34.14
CA GLY A 620 -29.81 37.20 35.17
C GLY A 620 -30.36 35.80 34.89
N SER A 621 -31.54 35.70 34.24
CA SER A 621 -32.07 34.42 33.77
C SER A 621 -31.22 33.81 32.64
N ILE A 622 -30.77 34.62 31.67
CA ILE A 622 -29.99 34.14 30.53
C ILE A 622 -28.56 33.79 30.96
N GLU A 623 -27.98 34.55 31.91
CA GLU A 623 -26.67 34.25 32.51
C GLU A 623 -26.67 32.92 33.29
N LYS A 624 -27.77 32.57 33.96
CA LYS A 624 -27.91 31.25 34.57
C LYS A 624 -27.95 30.12 33.52
N ASN A 625 -28.74 30.27 32.47
CA ASN A 625 -28.81 29.29 31.38
C ASN A 625 -27.45 29.15 30.66
N LEU A 626 -26.69 30.25 30.55
CA LEU A 626 -25.34 30.23 29.99
C LEU A 626 -24.39 29.32 30.80
N MET A 627 -24.41 29.39 32.14
CA MET A 627 -23.63 28.49 33.00
C MET A 627 -24.05 27.02 32.84
N GLU A 628 -25.35 26.76 32.69
CA GLU A 628 -25.86 25.40 32.45
C GLU A 628 -25.37 24.85 31.09
N PHE A 629 -25.41 25.67 30.02
CA PHE A 629 -24.89 25.26 28.70
C PHE A 629 -23.36 25.15 28.64
N GLU A 630 -22.62 25.99 29.37
CA GLU A 630 -21.15 25.87 29.49
C GLU A 630 -20.77 24.54 30.18
N SER A 631 -21.53 24.12 31.19
CA SER A 631 -21.38 22.80 31.83
C SER A 631 -21.76 21.63 30.90
N GLU A 632 -22.86 21.75 30.14
CA GLU A 632 -23.22 20.76 29.09
C GLU A 632 -22.06 20.58 28.08
N LYS A 633 -21.46 21.70 27.63
CA LYS A 633 -20.38 21.72 26.65
C LYS A 633 -19.11 21.02 27.18
N ASP A 634 -18.70 21.31 28.42
CA ASP A 634 -17.52 20.69 29.01
C ASP A 634 -17.74 19.19 29.32
N HIS A 635 -18.95 18.77 29.69
CA HIS A 635 -19.29 17.34 29.84
C HIS A 635 -19.30 16.60 28.50
N ALA A 636 -19.82 17.21 27.43
CA ALA A 636 -19.80 16.62 26.09
C ALA A 636 -18.36 16.50 25.53
N LEU A 637 -17.52 17.53 25.74
CA LEU A 637 -16.13 17.53 25.32
C LEU A 637 -15.32 16.41 26.01
N ASN A 638 -15.41 16.30 27.34
CA ASN A 638 -14.73 15.23 28.08
C ASN A 638 -15.14 13.82 27.61
N ARG A 639 -16.42 13.62 27.26
CA ARG A 639 -16.91 12.34 26.69
C ARG A 639 -16.32 12.07 25.30
N ALA A 640 -16.22 13.08 24.45
CA ALA A 640 -15.62 12.95 23.13
C ALA A 640 -14.11 12.65 23.19
N ASP A 641 -13.39 13.29 24.12
CA ASP A 641 -11.95 13.08 24.33
C ASP A 641 -11.64 11.67 24.87
N VAL A 642 -12.37 11.21 25.90
CA VAL A 642 -12.22 9.84 26.45
C VAL A 642 -12.52 8.79 25.37
N ALA A 643 -13.66 8.91 24.67
CA ALA A 643 -14.01 7.97 23.61
C ALA A 643 -12.98 7.97 22.46
N SER A 644 -12.35 9.12 22.16
CA SER A 644 -11.30 9.22 21.15
C SER A 644 -9.96 8.61 21.59
N ALA A 645 -9.59 8.75 22.86
CA ALA A 645 -8.39 8.13 23.42
C ALA A 645 -8.50 6.59 23.42
N GLU A 646 -9.64 6.06 23.88
CA GLU A 646 -9.95 4.63 23.85
C GLU A 646 -10.00 4.10 22.40
N LEU A 647 -10.51 4.89 21.45
CA LEU A 647 -10.53 4.52 20.04
C LEU A 647 -9.12 4.29 19.47
N ILE A 648 -8.18 5.20 19.77
CA ILE A 648 -6.79 5.12 19.30
C ILE A 648 -6.12 3.84 19.83
N GLU A 649 -6.38 3.48 21.10
CA GLU A 649 -5.83 2.26 21.68
C GLU A 649 -6.40 1.00 21.00
N ILE A 650 -7.71 0.94 20.80
CA ILE A 650 -8.38 -0.22 20.17
C ILE A 650 -8.02 -0.34 18.68
N GLU A 651 -7.94 0.75 17.94
CA GLU A 651 -7.46 0.75 16.56
C GLU A 651 -5.98 0.32 16.47
N SER A 652 -5.17 0.54 17.52
CA SER A 652 -3.81 -0.01 17.57
C SER A 652 -3.79 -1.55 17.69
N TYR A 653 -4.76 -2.14 18.39
CA TYR A 653 -4.88 -3.60 18.52
C TYR A 653 -5.39 -4.23 17.22
N THR A 654 -6.41 -3.66 16.55
CA THR A 654 -6.88 -4.19 15.25
C THR A 654 -5.79 -4.15 14.18
N ASN A 655 -5.01 -3.06 14.10
CA ASN A 655 -3.86 -2.95 13.20
C ASN A 655 -2.74 -3.99 13.48
N LYS A 656 -2.54 -4.40 14.75
CA LYS A 656 -1.60 -5.48 15.10
C LYS A 656 -2.14 -6.85 14.65
N VAL A 657 -3.44 -7.09 14.83
CA VAL A 657 -4.10 -8.34 14.44
C VAL A 657 -4.14 -8.52 12.93
N ASP A 658 -4.44 -7.47 12.15
CA ASP A 658 -4.44 -7.52 10.68
C ASP A 658 -3.09 -7.89 10.07
N ARG A 659 -1.98 -7.50 10.73
CA ARG A 659 -0.62 -7.90 10.32
C ARG A 659 -0.32 -9.37 10.61
N LEU A 660 -1.00 -9.96 11.60
CA LEU A 660 -0.83 -11.36 12.01
C LEU A 660 -1.81 -12.32 11.32
N LEU A 661 -2.92 -11.81 10.78
CA LEU A 661 -3.96 -12.61 10.11
C LEU A 661 -3.43 -13.38 8.90
N LYS A 662 -2.78 -12.70 7.94
CA LYS A 662 -2.22 -13.35 6.73
C LYS A 662 -1.18 -14.45 7.05
N PRO A 663 -0.19 -14.23 7.94
CA PRO A 663 0.69 -15.31 8.40
C PRO A 663 -0.06 -16.49 9.04
N ALA A 664 -1.15 -16.24 9.78
CA ALA A 664 -1.96 -17.28 10.42
C ALA A 664 -2.81 -18.08 9.42
N GLU A 665 -3.43 -17.41 8.43
CA GLU A 665 -4.16 -18.04 7.31
C GLU A 665 -3.23 -18.98 6.51
N GLU A 666 -2.04 -18.50 6.15
CA GLU A 666 -1.05 -19.31 5.43
C GLU A 666 -0.57 -20.51 6.27
N MET A 667 -0.33 -20.32 7.57
CA MET A 667 0.03 -21.41 8.49
C MET A 667 -1.07 -22.47 8.58
N SER A 668 -2.32 -22.04 8.80
CA SER A 668 -3.50 -22.91 8.87
C SER A 668 -3.68 -23.73 7.58
N ARG A 669 -3.46 -23.13 6.41
CA ARG A 669 -3.52 -23.83 5.12
C ARG A 669 -2.40 -24.86 4.96
N LEU A 670 -1.14 -24.47 5.23
CA LEU A 670 0.02 -25.36 5.12
C LEU A 670 -0.07 -26.55 6.09
N LEU A 671 -0.59 -26.36 7.30
CA LEU A 671 -0.81 -27.46 8.26
C LEU A 671 -1.85 -28.47 7.77
N LYS A 672 -2.94 -28.01 7.15
CA LYS A 672 -3.97 -28.88 6.55
C LYS A 672 -3.43 -29.64 5.32
N GLU A 673 -2.66 -28.98 4.47
CA GLU A 673 -1.99 -29.61 3.32
C GLU A 673 -1.00 -30.71 3.77
N CYS A 674 -0.20 -30.48 4.82
CA CYS A 674 0.70 -31.51 5.38
C CYS A 674 -0.04 -32.73 5.96
N ASP A 675 -1.09 -32.52 6.78
CA ASP A 675 -1.82 -33.63 7.41
C ASP A 675 -2.47 -34.58 6.37
N VAL A 676 -2.92 -34.04 5.22
CA VAL A 676 -3.46 -34.84 4.10
C VAL A 676 -2.35 -35.61 3.39
N LEU A 677 -1.25 -34.96 3.04
CA LEU A 677 -0.13 -35.60 2.32
C LEU A 677 0.54 -36.70 3.16
N GLN A 678 0.64 -36.53 4.49
CA GLN A 678 1.22 -37.55 5.37
C GLN A 678 0.35 -38.81 5.50
N LYS A 679 -0.99 -38.69 5.47
CA LYS A 679 -1.88 -39.86 5.39
C LYS A 679 -1.68 -40.65 4.10
N ASN A 680 -1.64 -39.94 2.98
CA ASN A 680 -1.45 -40.55 1.67
C ASN A 680 -0.10 -41.29 1.58
N ILE A 681 0.97 -40.77 2.19
CA ILE A 681 2.27 -41.48 2.25
C ILE A 681 2.13 -42.78 3.03
N THR A 682 1.54 -42.76 4.23
CA THR A 682 1.42 -43.98 5.05
C THR A 682 0.56 -45.09 4.42
N GLU A 683 -0.43 -44.74 3.60
CA GLU A 683 -1.26 -45.74 2.90
C GLU A 683 -0.52 -46.42 1.74
N ILE A 684 0.45 -45.73 1.11
CA ILE A 684 1.21 -46.25 -0.03
C ILE A 684 2.50 -46.97 0.45
N GLU A 685 3.07 -46.59 1.60
CA GLU A 685 4.27 -47.25 2.18
C GLU A 685 4.04 -48.74 2.52
N ASP A 686 2.83 -49.13 2.94
CA ASP A 686 2.48 -50.51 3.27
C ASP A 686 2.47 -51.45 2.03
N GLU A 687 2.15 -50.92 0.84
CA GLU A 687 2.01 -51.69 -0.40
C GLU A 687 3.36 -51.96 -1.11
N LEU A 688 4.45 -51.28 -0.71
CA LEU A 688 5.74 -51.27 -1.42
C LEU A 688 6.73 -52.39 -1.03
N SER A 689 6.39 -53.25 -0.07
CA SER A 689 7.34 -54.22 0.49
C SER A 689 7.72 -55.41 -0.41
N TYR A 690 7.15 -55.56 -1.62
CA TYR A 690 7.05 -56.88 -2.25
C TYR A 690 8.01 -57.24 -3.41
N MET A 691 8.50 -56.32 -4.26
CA MET A 691 9.25 -56.71 -5.49
C MET A 691 10.35 -55.73 -5.92
N GLY A 692 11.48 -56.20 -6.49
CA GLY A 692 12.54 -55.32 -7.01
C GLY A 692 13.64 -55.98 -7.88
N SER A 693 14.60 -55.15 -8.32
CA SER A 693 15.84 -55.46 -9.11
C SER A 693 15.66 -55.80 -10.61
N THR A 694 16.57 -55.53 -11.58
CA THR A 694 17.85 -54.76 -11.62
C THR A 694 18.33 -54.45 -13.06
N ARG A 695 19.13 -53.36 -13.26
CA ARG A 695 20.15 -53.09 -14.35
C ARG A 695 19.67 -52.95 -15.81
N THR A 696 20.33 -52.32 -16.80
CA THR A 696 21.34 -51.21 -16.99
C THR A 696 21.29 -50.85 -18.50
N LEU A 697 21.51 -49.64 -19.04
CA LEU A 697 22.31 -48.44 -18.67
C LEU A 697 23.82 -48.53 -19.01
N THR A 698 24.20 -48.27 -20.28
CA THR A 698 25.60 -48.00 -20.74
C THR A 698 25.74 -47.07 -21.96
N ASP A 699 24.71 -46.83 -22.78
CA ASP A 699 24.89 -46.09 -24.06
C ASP A 699 24.55 -44.58 -24.00
N CYS A 700 23.81 -44.12 -22.98
CA CYS A 700 23.42 -42.71 -22.84
C CYS A 700 24.53 -41.73 -22.40
N GLN A 701 25.75 -42.20 -22.11
CA GLN A 701 26.79 -41.38 -21.48
C GLN A 701 27.48 -40.36 -22.39
N LYS A 702 27.39 -40.47 -23.72
CA LYS A 702 28.18 -39.62 -24.64
C LYS A 702 27.58 -38.24 -24.92
N ASP A 703 26.26 -38.09 -25.00
CA ASP A 703 25.66 -36.77 -25.31
C ASP A 703 25.54 -35.84 -24.09
N MET A 704 25.85 -36.34 -22.88
CA MET A 704 25.84 -35.52 -21.65
C MET A 704 27.08 -34.62 -21.52
N GLU A 705 28.21 -34.98 -22.11
CA GLU A 705 29.48 -34.25 -21.90
C GLU A 705 29.47 -32.85 -22.53
N GLU A 706 28.94 -32.68 -23.76
CA GLU A 706 28.92 -31.37 -24.44
C GLU A 706 27.98 -30.34 -23.79
N LEU A 707 26.82 -30.76 -23.27
CA LEU A 707 25.90 -29.86 -22.57
C LEU A 707 26.43 -29.45 -21.19
N SER A 708 27.16 -30.35 -20.51
CA SER A 708 27.77 -30.05 -19.21
C SER A 708 28.78 -28.89 -19.30
N LEU A 709 29.60 -28.84 -20.36
CA LEU A 709 30.65 -27.85 -20.56
C LEU A 709 30.11 -26.42 -20.73
N LYS A 710 28.96 -26.25 -21.41
CA LYS A 710 28.33 -24.92 -21.56
C LYS A 710 27.69 -24.43 -20.27
N ARG A 711 27.08 -25.33 -19.47
CA ARG A 711 26.51 -24.98 -18.16
C ARG A 711 27.59 -24.50 -17.19
N VAL A 712 28.75 -25.18 -17.16
CA VAL A 712 29.90 -24.79 -16.32
C VAL A 712 30.42 -23.39 -16.66
N GLY A 713 30.45 -23.01 -17.95
CA GLY A 713 30.89 -21.66 -18.35
C GLY A 713 29.98 -20.53 -17.84
N LEU A 714 28.65 -20.73 -17.88
CA LEU A 714 27.68 -19.75 -17.38
C LEU A 714 27.66 -19.66 -15.85
N ASP A 715 27.79 -20.79 -15.15
CA ASP A 715 27.92 -20.85 -13.68
C ASP A 715 29.18 -20.12 -13.18
N MET A 716 30.28 -20.16 -13.96
CA MET A 716 31.52 -19.46 -13.64
C MET A 716 31.38 -17.92 -13.74
N GLN A 717 30.68 -17.42 -14.77
CA GLN A 717 30.37 -15.98 -14.92
C GLN A 717 29.39 -15.48 -13.86
N LEU A 718 28.40 -16.30 -13.48
CA LEU A 718 27.45 -15.96 -12.42
C LEU A 718 28.17 -15.78 -11.07
N LYS A 719 29.12 -16.66 -10.75
CA LYS A 719 29.98 -16.53 -9.55
C LYS A 719 30.84 -15.28 -9.56
N GLU A 720 31.41 -14.91 -10.71
CA GLU A 720 32.21 -13.68 -10.85
C GLU A 720 31.39 -12.42 -10.52
N TYR A 721 30.17 -12.31 -11.04
CA TYR A 721 29.28 -11.18 -10.69
C TYR A 721 28.78 -11.23 -9.23
N GLU A 722 28.54 -12.42 -8.67
CA GLU A 722 28.18 -12.56 -7.24
C GLU A 722 29.33 -12.15 -6.30
N GLU A 723 30.58 -12.47 -6.64
CA GLU A 723 31.77 -11.99 -5.90
C GLU A 723 31.97 -10.48 -6.06
N ASN A 724 31.82 -9.93 -7.28
CA ASN A 724 31.88 -8.48 -7.52
C ASN A 724 30.83 -7.73 -6.69
N MET A 725 29.57 -8.16 -6.72
CA MET A 725 28.49 -7.57 -5.93
C MET A 725 28.80 -7.62 -4.41
N LYS A 726 29.41 -8.70 -3.93
CA LYS A 726 29.84 -8.84 -2.54
C LYS A 726 30.93 -7.83 -2.18
N THR A 727 31.96 -7.67 -3.01
CA THR A 727 33.03 -6.68 -2.77
C THR A 727 32.51 -5.25 -2.81
N HIS A 728 31.62 -4.90 -3.74
CA HIS A 728 30.96 -3.59 -3.77
C HIS A 728 30.10 -3.33 -2.53
N MET A 729 29.38 -4.34 -2.01
CA MET A 729 28.65 -4.21 -0.74
C MET A 729 29.57 -4.02 0.48
N GLU A 730 30.74 -4.67 0.52
CA GLU A 730 31.73 -4.47 1.58
C GLU A 730 32.39 -3.08 1.50
N GLN A 731 32.62 -2.55 0.31
CA GLN A 731 33.08 -1.17 0.12
C GLN A 731 32.01 -0.14 0.51
N LEU A 732 30.75 -0.37 0.13
CA LEU A 732 29.63 0.49 0.51
C LEU A 732 29.51 0.61 2.04
N LYS A 733 29.60 -0.51 2.78
CA LYS A 733 29.56 -0.51 4.25
C LYS A 733 30.68 0.31 4.90
N LYS A 734 31.88 0.36 4.30
CA LYS A 734 32.99 1.21 4.79
C LYS A 734 32.67 2.68 4.59
N VAL A 735 32.27 3.05 3.37
CA VAL A 735 31.86 4.42 3.01
C VAL A 735 30.68 4.90 3.86
N GLU A 736 29.73 4.02 4.20
CA GLU A 736 28.61 4.35 5.09
C GLU A 736 29.02 4.53 6.56
N HIS A 737 30.04 3.80 7.03
CA HIS A 737 30.59 3.97 8.37
C HIS A 737 31.32 5.31 8.52
N ASP A 738 32.03 5.75 7.49
CA ASP A 738 32.84 6.97 7.49
C ASP A 738 32.01 8.28 7.44
N ILE A 739 30.74 8.22 7.03
CA ILE A 739 29.86 9.41 6.95
C ILE A 739 29.54 9.99 8.33
N ALA A 740 29.13 9.15 9.29
CA ALA A 740 28.69 9.58 10.62
C ALA A 740 29.74 10.40 11.41
N PRO A 741 31.02 9.98 11.53
CA PRO A 741 32.03 10.78 12.24
C PRO A 741 32.39 12.09 11.52
N LEU A 742 32.22 12.17 10.20
CA LEU A 742 32.41 13.42 9.45
C LEU A 742 31.24 14.40 9.63
N GLU A 743 30.01 13.90 9.75
CA GLU A 743 28.84 14.73 10.10
C GLU A 743 28.97 15.31 11.52
N GLU A 744 29.41 14.50 12.48
CA GLU A 744 29.70 14.94 13.86
C GLU A 744 30.79 16.01 13.90
N GLN A 745 31.88 15.85 13.12
CA GLN A 745 32.95 16.86 13.01
C GLN A 745 32.46 18.17 12.37
N VAL A 746 31.66 18.11 11.29
CA VAL A 746 31.08 19.32 10.67
C VAL A 746 30.19 20.06 11.66
N GLN A 747 29.38 19.35 12.45
CA GLN A 747 28.51 19.96 13.44
C GLN A 747 29.33 20.59 14.60
N ALA A 748 30.31 19.87 15.15
CA ALA A 748 31.17 20.37 16.22
C ALA A 748 31.95 21.64 15.82
N THR A 749 32.51 21.69 14.61
CA THR A 749 33.22 22.87 14.09
C THR A 749 32.26 24.03 13.81
N THR A 750 31.01 23.75 13.41
CA THR A 750 29.98 24.80 13.25
C THR A 750 29.66 25.47 14.58
N GLU A 751 29.42 24.68 15.64
CA GLU A 751 29.18 25.22 16.98
C GLU A 751 30.40 25.99 17.54
N ALA A 752 31.62 25.52 17.24
CA ALA A 752 32.85 26.20 17.67
C ALA A 752 33.01 27.58 17.01
N HIS A 753 32.65 27.70 15.72
CA HIS A 753 32.64 28.97 15.00
C HIS A 753 31.63 29.96 15.61
N GLU A 754 30.39 29.53 15.87
CA GLU A 754 29.36 30.39 16.49
C GLU A 754 29.77 30.87 17.89
N LYS A 755 30.24 29.95 18.75
CA LYS A 755 30.72 30.28 20.11
C LYS A 755 31.88 31.28 20.09
N ALA A 756 32.76 31.24 19.09
CA ALA A 756 33.86 32.20 18.94
C ALA A 756 33.38 33.61 18.59
N VAL A 757 32.36 33.73 17.72
CA VAL A 757 31.78 35.03 17.31
C VAL A 757 31.09 35.73 18.48
N ASP A 758 30.27 35.00 19.25
CA ASP A 758 29.55 35.57 20.41
C ASP A 758 30.49 35.95 21.55
N ALA A 759 31.51 35.12 21.83
CA ALA A 759 32.52 35.43 22.84
C ALA A 759 33.26 36.74 22.52
N TRP A 760 33.67 36.96 21.26
CA TRP A 760 34.29 38.22 20.84
C TRP A 760 33.36 39.42 21.08
N ARG A 761 32.11 39.33 20.63
CA ARG A 761 31.13 40.43 20.75
C ARG A 761 30.98 40.93 22.18
N MET A 762 30.86 40.00 23.14
CA MET A 762 30.76 40.32 24.57
C MET A 762 32.04 40.98 25.11
N THR A 763 33.22 40.62 24.61
CA THR A 763 34.47 41.31 25.00
C THR A 763 34.58 42.71 24.42
N GLU A 764 34.11 42.95 23.19
CA GLU A 764 34.14 44.27 22.55
C GLU A 764 33.27 45.29 23.31
N GLU A 765 32.06 44.89 23.72
CA GLU A 765 31.13 45.74 24.48
C GLU A 765 31.70 46.12 25.87
N ASN A 766 32.31 45.16 26.58
CA ASN A 766 32.93 45.39 27.88
C ASN A 766 34.17 46.30 27.81
N MET A 767 35.03 46.17 26.79
CA MET A 767 36.20 47.07 26.64
C MET A 767 35.78 48.52 26.35
N ARG A 768 34.74 48.72 25.53
CA ARG A 768 34.18 50.06 25.25
C ARG A 768 33.59 50.71 26.50
N ALA A 769 32.97 49.93 27.40
CA ALA A 769 32.46 50.46 28.66
C ALA A 769 33.58 51.00 29.57
N GLN A 770 34.70 50.28 29.70
CA GLN A 770 35.86 50.72 30.49
C GLN A 770 36.55 51.97 29.91
N GLN A 771 36.72 52.06 28.59
CA GLN A 771 37.30 53.24 27.93
C GLN A 771 36.53 54.52 28.29
N ASN A 772 35.21 54.49 28.18
CA ASN A 772 34.33 55.63 28.48
C ASN A 772 34.37 56.06 29.96
N MET A 773 34.56 55.11 30.88
CA MET A 773 34.70 55.39 32.31
C MET A 773 36.00 56.16 32.61
N TYR A 774 37.14 55.68 32.13
CA TYR A 774 38.44 56.33 32.36
C TYR A 774 38.49 57.77 31.78
N LEU A 775 37.85 58.01 30.63
CA LEU A 775 37.76 59.33 30.03
C LEU A 775 37.06 60.34 30.97
N ARG A 776 35.92 59.95 31.55
CA ARG A 776 35.14 60.78 32.50
C ARG A 776 35.93 61.14 33.78
N HIS A 777 36.81 60.25 34.23
CA HIS A 777 37.68 60.53 35.39
C HIS A 777 38.77 61.55 35.05
N ALA A 778 39.39 61.46 33.86
CA ALA A 778 40.40 62.43 33.42
C ALA A 778 39.84 63.86 33.30
N ASP A 779 38.67 64.02 32.69
CA ASP A 779 38.05 65.34 32.48
C ASP A 779 37.69 66.04 33.81
N ARG A 780 37.27 65.28 34.84
CA ARG A 780 37.01 65.83 36.20
C ARG A 780 38.29 66.32 36.88
N LEU A 781 39.40 65.62 36.75
CA LEU A 781 40.69 66.04 37.32
C LEU A 781 41.20 67.34 36.65
N ASP A 782 41.06 67.45 35.33
CA ASP A 782 41.42 68.65 34.58
C ASP A 782 40.56 69.87 34.93
N GLU A 783 39.33 69.67 35.43
CA GLU A 783 38.51 70.77 35.95
C GLU A 783 38.98 71.25 37.33
N PHE A 784 39.33 70.36 38.26
CA PHE A 784 39.89 70.76 39.56
C PHE A 784 41.23 71.51 39.42
N ASN A 785 42.14 71.02 38.57
CA ASN A 785 43.43 71.69 38.31
C ASN A 785 43.23 73.11 37.75
N ARG A 786 42.27 73.28 36.83
CA ARG A 786 41.93 74.60 36.24
C ARG A 786 41.23 75.55 37.21
N ARG A 787 40.76 75.09 38.37
CA ARG A 787 40.18 75.94 39.43
C ARG A 787 41.28 76.41 40.39
N ILE A 788 42.11 75.50 40.90
CA ILE A 788 43.22 75.82 41.82
C ILE A 788 44.17 76.87 41.21
N ALA A 789 44.59 76.68 39.96
CA ALA A 789 45.51 77.60 39.27
C ALA A 789 44.94 79.01 38.98
N ARG A 790 43.62 79.23 39.15
CA ARG A 790 42.99 80.55 39.04
C ARG A 790 42.97 81.32 40.37
N GLU A 791 42.98 80.62 41.50
CA GLU A 791 42.94 81.23 42.84
C GLU A 791 44.32 81.77 43.25
N GLU A 792 45.41 81.04 42.98
CA GLU A 792 46.79 81.48 43.31
C GLU A 792 47.19 82.81 42.64
N ALA A 793 46.66 83.10 41.45
CA ALA A 793 46.91 84.35 40.73
C ALA A 793 46.12 85.57 41.27
N SER A 794 45.22 85.37 42.25
CA SER A 794 44.27 86.37 42.75
C SER A 794 44.86 87.27 43.85
N VAL A 795 45.71 86.72 44.73
CA VAL A 795 46.12 87.36 46.00
C VAL A 795 47.35 88.25 45.83
N GLY A 796 47.16 89.44 45.25
CA GLY A 796 48.18 90.49 45.15
C GLY A 796 47.87 91.72 46.00
N ALA A 797 48.72 92.04 46.97
CA ALA A 797 48.45 92.94 48.11
C ALA A 797 48.32 94.46 47.83
N GLY A 798 47.98 94.88 46.59
CA GLY A 798 47.89 96.29 46.19
C GLY A 798 46.54 96.76 45.63
N LYS A 799 45.52 95.88 45.57
CA LYS A 799 44.25 96.18 44.85
C LYS A 799 43.10 96.71 45.73
N PHE A 800 43.26 96.74 47.06
CA PHE A 800 42.14 96.96 47.97
C PHE A 800 41.59 98.40 47.95
N GLU A 801 42.45 99.43 48.04
CA GLU A 801 42.00 100.81 48.23
C GLU A 801 41.39 101.47 46.98
N ASN A 802 41.88 101.16 45.77
CA ASN A 802 41.26 101.67 44.53
C ASN A 802 39.83 101.14 44.33
N THR A 803 39.57 99.90 44.76
CA THR A 803 38.28 99.21 44.60
C THR A 803 37.14 99.93 45.35
N MET A 804 37.44 100.70 46.41
CA MET A 804 36.45 101.42 47.21
C MET A 804 35.94 102.72 46.58
N LYS A 805 36.72 103.38 45.70
CA LYS A 805 36.26 104.61 45.02
C LYS A 805 35.31 104.31 43.86
N GLU A 806 35.60 103.26 43.11
CA GLU A 806 34.82 102.85 41.92
C GLU A 806 33.39 102.40 42.28
N ILE A 807 33.13 102.03 43.55
CA ILE A 807 31.81 101.67 44.07
C ILE A 807 30.84 102.86 44.02
N ALA A 808 31.27 104.05 44.47
CA ALA A 808 30.38 105.22 44.57
C ALA A 808 29.90 105.76 43.20
N ASP A 809 30.75 105.67 42.17
CA ASP A 809 30.39 106.12 40.82
C ASP A 809 29.39 105.18 40.12
N LEU A 810 29.40 103.89 40.47
CA LEU A 810 28.50 102.87 39.90
C LEU A 810 27.06 103.01 40.41
N GLU A 811 26.86 103.42 41.67
CA GLU A 811 25.51 103.64 42.24
C GLU A 811 24.75 104.74 41.47
N SER A 812 25.42 105.86 41.14
CA SER A 812 24.86 106.98 40.36
C SER A 812 24.54 106.64 38.89
N LEU A 813 25.13 105.57 38.34
CA LEU A 813 24.81 105.08 37.01
C LEU A 813 23.56 104.19 37.00
N MET A 814 23.33 103.44 38.09
CA MET A 814 22.22 102.49 38.21
C MET A 814 20.85 103.19 38.25
N ASP A 815 20.70 104.27 39.04
CA ASP A 815 19.43 104.98 39.17
C ASP A 815 18.91 105.52 37.83
N ARG A 816 19.80 106.03 36.96
CA ARG A 816 19.43 106.52 35.63
C ARG A 816 18.96 105.39 34.71
N LEU A 817 19.66 104.25 34.72
CA LEU A 817 19.30 103.10 33.89
C LEU A 817 17.96 102.47 34.29
N GLN A 818 17.56 102.54 35.57
CA GLN A 818 16.25 102.06 36.03
C GLN A 818 15.07 102.85 35.42
N VAL A 819 15.24 104.17 35.20
CA VAL A 819 14.20 105.01 34.58
C VAL A 819 13.99 104.64 33.11
N ASP A 820 15.08 104.44 32.36
CA ASP A 820 15.03 104.09 30.93
C ASP A 820 14.44 102.68 30.68
N ILE A 821 14.72 101.71 31.56
CA ILE A 821 14.14 100.36 31.51
C ILE A 821 12.62 100.43 31.66
N LYS A 822 12.11 101.24 32.60
CA LYS A 822 10.67 101.39 32.83
C LYS A 822 9.96 101.97 31.61
N SER A 823 10.52 103.01 30.99
CA SER A 823 9.99 103.58 29.75
C SER A 823 9.97 102.57 28.59
N THR A 824 10.94 101.66 28.52
CA THR A 824 11.00 100.63 27.48
C THR A 824 9.99 99.49 27.73
N LEU A 825 9.69 99.17 29.00
CA LEU A 825 8.65 98.20 29.38
C LEU A 825 7.26 98.61 28.91
N ASP A 826 6.88 99.88 29.12
CA ASP A 826 5.56 100.38 28.75
C ASP A 826 5.32 100.31 27.22
N GLN A 827 6.39 100.42 26.41
CA GLN A 827 6.32 100.26 24.94
C GLN A 827 6.12 98.79 24.52
N ILE A 828 6.78 97.84 25.20
CA ILE A 828 6.65 96.41 24.90
C ILE A 828 5.22 95.92 25.19
N ASN A 829 4.64 96.34 26.30
CA ASN A 829 3.28 95.95 26.70
C ASN A 829 2.19 96.37 25.69
N VAL A 830 2.42 97.43 24.91
CA VAL A 830 1.51 97.86 23.83
C VAL A 830 1.60 96.90 22.63
N ILE A 831 2.80 96.44 22.29
CA ILE A 831 3.04 95.53 21.16
C ILE A 831 2.58 94.10 21.48
N GLU A 832 2.77 93.61 22.70
CA GLU A 832 2.30 92.29 23.12
C GLU A 832 0.76 92.15 23.02
N LYS A 833 0.02 93.26 23.17
CA LYS A 833 -1.43 93.28 22.96
C LYS A 833 -1.81 93.17 21.47
N ASP A 834 -1.06 93.83 20.59
CA ASP A 834 -1.24 93.83 19.14
C ASP A 834 -0.87 92.45 18.52
N GLU A 835 0.11 91.73 19.08
CA GLU A 835 0.39 90.33 18.72
C GLU A 835 -0.76 89.36 19.06
N ALA A 836 -1.44 89.56 20.20
CA ALA A 836 -2.53 88.68 20.62
C ALA A 836 -3.76 88.78 19.69
N GLU A 837 -4.03 89.97 19.16
CA GLU A 837 -5.10 90.21 18.19
C GLU A 837 -4.76 89.56 16.83
N ARG A 838 -3.49 89.61 16.38
CA ARG A 838 -3.05 88.99 15.10
C ARG A 838 -3.09 87.46 15.08
N ARG A 839 -2.71 86.76 16.16
CA ARG A 839 -2.75 85.28 16.20
C ARG A 839 -4.14 84.69 16.02
N THR A 840 -5.17 85.46 16.36
CA THR A 840 -6.58 85.07 16.15
C THR A 840 -6.91 85.01 14.65
N VAL A 841 -6.27 85.85 13.84
CA VAL A 841 -6.42 85.90 12.38
C VAL A 841 -5.63 84.78 11.69
N GLU A 842 -4.42 84.45 12.16
CA GLU A 842 -3.64 83.32 11.63
C GLU A 842 -4.45 82.00 11.71
N ARG A 843 -5.09 81.77 12.86
CA ARG A 843 -5.90 80.57 13.10
C ARG A 843 -7.12 80.48 12.19
N ASP A 844 -7.85 81.57 12.01
CA ASP A 844 -8.98 81.65 11.07
C ASP A 844 -8.53 81.34 9.63
N LEU A 845 -7.44 81.94 9.16
CA LEU A 845 -6.90 81.68 7.81
C LEU A 845 -6.49 80.21 7.62
N GLN A 846 -5.89 79.57 8.63
CA GLN A 846 -5.42 78.19 8.54
C GLN A 846 -6.55 77.15 8.64
N ASP A 847 -7.57 77.40 9.47
CA ASP A 847 -8.77 76.55 9.54
C ASP A 847 -9.56 76.62 8.21
N GLN A 848 -9.59 77.79 7.53
CA GLN A 848 -10.22 77.94 6.21
C GLN A 848 -9.47 77.23 5.07
N ILE A 849 -8.14 77.25 5.07
CA ILE A 849 -7.34 76.48 4.10
C ILE A 849 -7.63 74.98 4.26
N THR A 850 -7.61 74.49 5.51
CA THR A 850 -7.88 73.09 5.85
C THR A 850 -9.28 72.65 5.41
N PHE A 851 -10.29 73.49 5.63
CA PHE A 851 -11.66 73.24 5.17
C PHE A 851 -11.75 73.06 3.64
N ARG A 852 -11.11 73.94 2.86
CA ARG A 852 -11.13 73.87 1.39
C ARG A 852 -10.34 72.69 0.83
N GLU A 853 -9.21 72.33 1.44
CA GLU A 853 -8.45 71.14 1.03
C GLU A 853 -9.28 69.85 1.24
N ARG A 854 -10.01 69.74 2.36
CA ARG A 854 -10.90 68.58 2.60
C ARG A 854 -12.10 68.53 1.66
N GLN A 855 -12.60 69.66 1.16
CA GLN A 855 -13.63 69.66 0.10
C GLN A 855 -13.10 69.07 -1.22
N VAL A 856 -11.83 69.31 -1.56
CA VAL A 856 -11.19 68.70 -2.75
C VAL A 856 -10.98 67.20 -2.55
N ASP A 857 -10.49 66.77 -1.37
CA ASP A 857 -10.35 65.35 -1.04
C ASP A 857 -11.69 64.59 -1.11
N LEU A 858 -12.77 65.22 -0.62
CA LEU A 858 -14.13 64.67 -0.70
C LEU A 858 -14.57 64.49 -2.16
N ALA A 859 -14.42 65.52 -3.00
CA ALA A 859 -14.79 65.45 -4.41
C ALA A 859 -14.00 64.38 -5.19
N ASN A 860 -12.72 64.17 -4.83
CA ASN A 860 -11.92 63.08 -5.39
C ASN A 860 -12.44 61.71 -4.96
N CYS A 861 -12.76 61.52 -3.67
CA CYS A 861 -13.38 60.27 -3.19
C CYS A 861 -14.75 60.00 -3.81
N GLU A 862 -15.57 61.02 -4.04
CA GLU A 862 -16.87 60.87 -4.71
C GLU A 862 -16.73 60.47 -6.19
N ASN A 863 -15.69 60.95 -6.88
CA ASN A 863 -15.36 60.50 -8.24
C ASN A 863 -14.82 59.06 -8.27
N GLU A 864 -13.92 58.69 -7.34
CA GLU A 864 -13.45 57.31 -7.21
C GLU A 864 -14.61 56.33 -6.91
N LEU A 865 -15.50 56.72 -6.00
CA LEU A 865 -16.71 55.96 -5.67
C LEU A 865 -17.60 55.75 -6.91
N ARG A 866 -17.84 56.82 -7.69
CA ARG A 866 -18.66 56.76 -8.90
C ARG A 866 -18.05 55.84 -9.96
N GLN A 867 -16.74 55.91 -10.18
CA GLN A 867 -16.04 55.02 -11.13
C GLN A 867 -16.07 53.55 -10.69
N LEU A 868 -15.97 53.26 -9.39
CA LEU A 868 -16.07 51.89 -8.87
C LEU A 868 -17.52 51.36 -8.96
N GLN A 869 -18.52 52.20 -8.68
CA GLN A 869 -19.93 51.85 -8.84
C GLN A 869 -20.32 51.60 -10.31
N GLU A 870 -19.82 52.41 -11.25
CA GLU A 870 -19.98 52.17 -12.70
C GLU A 870 -19.30 50.86 -13.15
N LYS A 871 -18.14 50.50 -12.58
CA LYS A 871 -17.45 49.23 -12.86
C LYS A 871 -18.16 48.02 -12.27
N GLN A 872 -18.79 48.15 -11.09
CA GLN A 872 -19.55 47.07 -10.47
C GLN A 872 -20.76 46.68 -11.31
N GLY A 873 -21.41 47.68 -11.95
CA GLY A 873 -22.54 47.47 -12.85
C GLY A 873 -23.80 46.90 -12.17
N ASP A 874 -24.85 46.70 -12.95
CA ASP A 874 -26.10 46.08 -12.48
C ASP A 874 -25.99 44.54 -12.54
N VAL A 875 -24.97 44.00 -11.87
CA VAL A 875 -24.63 42.57 -11.88
C VAL A 875 -25.53 41.81 -10.90
N ASP A 876 -26.42 40.98 -11.44
CA ASP A 876 -27.33 40.14 -10.64
C ASP A 876 -26.57 39.01 -9.92
N VAL A 877 -26.11 39.33 -8.71
CA VAL A 877 -25.41 38.41 -7.80
C VAL A 877 -26.29 37.21 -7.42
N ALA A 878 -27.61 37.35 -7.40
CA ALA A 878 -28.52 36.26 -7.09
C ALA A 878 -28.58 35.23 -8.24
N LEU A 879 -28.69 35.70 -9.48
CA LEU A 879 -28.64 34.85 -10.67
C LEU A 879 -27.31 34.11 -10.81
N LEU A 880 -26.18 34.79 -10.56
CA LEU A 880 -24.84 34.17 -10.58
C LEU A 880 -24.68 33.13 -9.46
N SER A 881 -25.21 33.38 -8.26
CA SER A 881 -25.22 32.42 -7.16
C SER A 881 -26.06 31.17 -7.48
N GLU A 882 -27.23 31.34 -8.12
CA GLU A 882 -28.06 30.23 -8.58
C GLU A 882 -27.38 29.41 -9.68
N GLN A 883 -26.66 30.06 -10.61
CA GLN A 883 -25.87 29.39 -11.65
C GLN A 883 -24.71 28.59 -11.05
N LEU A 884 -23.95 29.18 -10.11
CA LEU A 884 -22.84 28.50 -9.44
C LEU A 884 -23.33 27.26 -8.69
N LYS A 885 -24.44 27.39 -7.96
CA LYS A 885 -25.04 26.26 -7.24
C LYS A 885 -25.49 25.15 -8.19
N LYS A 886 -26.17 25.49 -9.30
CA LYS A 886 -26.56 24.49 -10.32
C LYS A 886 -25.35 23.79 -10.94
N ALA A 887 -24.24 24.50 -11.16
CA ALA A 887 -23.01 23.89 -11.65
C ALA A 887 -22.41 22.90 -10.64
N GLN A 888 -22.38 23.25 -9.35
CA GLN A 888 -21.94 22.37 -8.25
C GLN A 888 -22.85 21.14 -8.06
N ASP A 889 -24.18 21.32 -8.13
CA ASP A 889 -25.15 20.23 -8.04
C ASP A 889 -24.96 19.24 -9.21
N ASN A 890 -24.71 19.75 -10.43
CA ASN A 890 -24.40 18.93 -11.61
C ASN A 890 -23.06 18.18 -11.48
N GLU A 891 -22.00 18.86 -11.02
CA GLU A 891 -20.70 18.24 -10.76
C GLU A 891 -20.83 17.06 -9.80
N THR A 892 -21.52 17.27 -8.67
CA THR A 892 -21.76 16.24 -7.64
C THR A 892 -22.50 15.04 -8.23
N ASN A 893 -23.58 15.27 -8.99
CA ASN A 893 -24.36 14.21 -9.63
C ASN A 893 -23.53 13.40 -10.65
N TYR A 894 -22.65 14.03 -11.43
CA TYR A 894 -21.76 13.31 -12.34
C TYR A 894 -20.66 12.54 -11.59
N ILE A 895 -20.15 13.06 -10.47
CA ILE A 895 -19.21 12.35 -9.58
C ILE A 895 -19.86 11.08 -9.00
N ASP A 896 -21.13 11.15 -8.57
CA ASP A 896 -21.89 10.00 -8.07
C ASP A 896 -22.13 8.95 -9.15
N GLN A 897 -22.51 9.37 -10.36
CA GLN A 897 -22.66 8.47 -11.52
C GLN A 897 -21.34 7.77 -11.89
N ARG A 898 -20.22 8.51 -11.85
CA ARG A 898 -18.86 7.95 -12.02
C ARG A 898 -18.54 6.89 -10.96
N GLY A 899 -18.91 7.15 -9.70
CA GLY A 899 -18.77 6.21 -8.59
C GLY A 899 -19.55 4.91 -8.81
N SER A 900 -20.82 5.02 -9.20
CA SER A 900 -21.69 3.89 -9.52
C SER A 900 -21.13 3.02 -10.66
N ILE A 901 -20.75 3.62 -11.79
CA ILE A 901 -20.19 2.88 -12.94
C ILE A 901 -18.85 2.23 -12.59
N ARG A 902 -17.98 2.88 -11.81
CA ARG A 902 -16.73 2.26 -11.34
C ARG A 902 -17.00 1.05 -10.44
N GLY A 903 -18.01 1.09 -9.58
CA GLY A 903 -18.44 -0.05 -8.76
C GLY A 903 -18.87 -1.25 -9.61
N GLU A 904 -19.75 -1.02 -10.60
CA GLU A 904 -20.18 -2.07 -11.55
C GLU A 904 -18.99 -2.64 -12.34
N LEU A 905 -18.07 -1.80 -12.82
CA LEU A 905 -16.89 -2.23 -13.57
C LEU A 905 -15.94 -3.11 -12.75
N VAL A 906 -15.81 -2.88 -11.44
CA VAL A 906 -15.02 -3.75 -10.55
C VAL A 906 -15.69 -5.13 -10.45
N GLN A 907 -17.01 -5.17 -10.20
CA GLN A 907 -17.76 -6.42 -10.12
C GLN A 907 -17.69 -7.22 -11.43
N MET A 908 -17.82 -6.56 -12.58
CA MET A 908 -17.70 -7.20 -13.89
C MET A 908 -16.30 -7.77 -14.12
N ARG A 909 -15.23 -7.03 -13.78
CA ARG A 909 -13.83 -7.53 -13.91
C ARG A 909 -13.55 -8.73 -13.02
N ASP A 910 -14.05 -8.75 -11.79
CA ASP A 910 -13.85 -9.90 -10.91
C ASP A 910 -14.61 -11.13 -11.42
N GLN A 911 -15.78 -10.95 -12.04
CA GLN A 911 -16.50 -12.04 -12.69
C GLN A 911 -15.83 -12.51 -14.00
N ILE A 912 -15.25 -11.60 -14.80
CA ILE A 912 -14.39 -11.95 -15.96
C ILE A 912 -13.22 -12.82 -15.49
N ARG A 913 -12.46 -12.37 -14.49
CA ARG A 913 -11.30 -13.10 -13.93
C ARG A 913 -11.67 -14.50 -13.44
N ARG A 914 -12.84 -14.66 -12.82
CA ARG A 914 -13.34 -15.99 -12.40
C ARG A 914 -13.59 -16.89 -13.61
N TYR A 915 -14.27 -16.41 -14.64
CA TYR A 915 -14.52 -17.20 -15.85
C TYR A 915 -13.23 -17.49 -16.65
N GLU A 916 -12.27 -16.57 -16.69
CA GLU A 916 -10.94 -16.80 -17.27
C GLU A 916 -10.19 -17.90 -16.50
N ALA A 917 -10.18 -17.86 -15.16
CA ALA A 917 -9.56 -18.88 -14.33
C ALA A 917 -10.25 -20.25 -14.44
N GLU A 918 -11.58 -20.29 -14.47
CA GLU A 918 -12.35 -21.54 -14.65
C GLU A 918 -12.07 -22.17 -16.02
N LEU A 919 -11.99 -21.36 -17.08
CA LEU A 919 -11.60 -21.83 -18.42
C LEU A 919 -10.14 -22.29 -18.51
N ALA A 920 -9.22 -21.63 -17.79
CA ALA A 920 -7.79 -21.94 -17.81
C ALA A 920 -7.41 -23.15 -16.94
N ASN A 921 -8.15 -23.42 -15.86
CA ASN A 921 -7.88 -24.52 -14.95
C ASN A 921 -8.69 -25.76 -15.32
N ASP A 922 -10.02 -25.67 -15.23
CA ASP A 922 -10.91 -26.84 -15.29
C ASP A 922 -11.18 -27.29 -16.73
N TYR A 923 -11.32 -26.32 -17.64
CA TYR A 923 -11.68 -26.56 -19.04
C TYR A 923 -10.53 -26.38 -20.05
N ALA A 924 -9.27 -26.39 -19.57
CA ALA A 924 -8.08 -26.32 -20.40
C ALA A 924 -8.11 -27.40 -21.51
N SER A 925 -7.98 -26.98 -22.76
CA SER A 925 -7.96 -27.87 -23.95
C SER A 925 -9.11 -28.89 -24.01
N VAL A 926 -10.25 -28.63 -23.38
CA VAL A 926 -11.36 -29.60 -23.25
C VAL A 926 -11.91 -30.06 -24.60
N ASP A 927 -11.98 -29.15 -25.58
CA ASP A 927 -12.40 -29.46 -26.96
C ASP A 927 -11.38 -30.39 -27.67
N GLY A 928 -10.08 -30.25 -27.39
CA GLY A 928 -9.02 -31.11 -27.93
C GLY A 928 -9.04 -32.51 -27.30
N ARG A 929 -9.09 -32.58 -25.96
CA ARG A 929 -9.22 -33.83 -25.21
C ARG A 929 -10.47 -34.63 -25.62
N TYR A 930 -11.59 -33.95 -25.87
CA TYR A 930 -12.79 -34.56 -26.41
C TYR A 930 -12.58 -35.12 -27.83
N GLY A 931 -11.93 -34.36 -28.72
CA GLY A 931 -11.66 -34.77 -30.10
C GLY A 931 -10.76 -36.00 -30.21
N GLU A 932 -9.65 -36.03 -29.45
CA GLU A 932 -8.72 -37.16 -29.42
C GLU A 932 -9.39 -38.44 -28.92
N LEU A 933 -10.11 -38.36 -27.79
CA LEU A 933 -10.82 -39.52 -27.23
C LEU A 933 -11.95 -39.99 -28.16
N PHE A 934 -12.64 -39.09 -28.86
CA PHE A 934 -13.65 -39.46 -29.85
C PHE A 934 -13.04 -40.27 -30.99
N ILE A 935 -11.86 -39.88 -31.48
CA ILE A 935 -11.17 -40.61 -32.55
C ILE A 935 -10.70 -41.99 -32.07
N ASP A 936 -10.13 -42.11 -30.87
CA ASP A 936 -9.70 -43.41 -30.31
C ASP A 936 -10.88 -44.37 -30.14
N VAL A 937 -11.94 -43.94 -29.45
CA VAL A 937 -13.15 -44.76 -29.20
C VAL A 937 -13.77 -45.19 -30.53
N LYS A 938 -13.91 -44.27 -31.49
CA LYS A 938 -14.52 -44.59 -32.80
C LYS A 938 -13.64 -45.54 -33.63
N SER A 939 -12.32 -45.42 -33.53
CA SER A 939 -11.39 -46.32 -34.22
C SER A 939 -11.43 -47.74 -33.63
N LYS A 940 -11.47 -47.86 -32.30
CA LYS A 940 -11.62 -49.14 -31.59
C LYS A 940 -12.98 -49.80 -31.88
N GLU A 941 -14.06 -49.03 -31.95
CA GLU A 941 -15.38 -49.55 -32.37
C GLU A 941 -15.35 -50.20 -33.76
N LEU A 942 -14.65 -49.60 -34.73
CA LEU A 942 -14.48 -50.17 -36.06
C LEU A 942 -13.60 -51.44 -36.02
N ALA A 943 -12.48 -51.40 -35.28
CA ALA A 943 -11.57 -52.53 -35.13
C ALA A 943 -12.25 -53.78 -34.52
N ILE A 944 -13.13 -53.61 -33.52
CA ILE A 944 -13.93 -54.69 -32.93
C ILE A 944 -14.78 -55.40 -34.00
N GLY A 945 -15.39 -54.63 -34.90
CA GLY A 945 -16.19 -55.13 -36.01
C GLY A 945 -15.38 -55.94 -37.02
N ASP A 946 -14.12 -55.59 -37.24
CA ASP A 946 -13.22 -56.33 -38.15
C ASP A 946 -12.62 -57.57 -37.49
N LEU A 947 -12.22 -57.51 -36.20
CA LEU A 947 -11.77 -58.67 -35.43
C LEU A 947 -12.84 -59.77 -35.38
N GLU A 948 -14.12 -59.40 -35.27
CA GLU A 948 -15.24 -60.35 -35.33
C GLU A 948 -15.36 -61.05 -36.69
N LYS A 949 -15.20 -60.31 -37.81
CA LYS A 949 -15.19 -60.89 -39.16
C LYS A 949 -14.00 -61.86 -39.31
N TYR A 950 -12.80 -61.45 -38.90
CA TYR A 950 -11.60 -62.28 -38.99
C TYR A 950 -11.72 -63.58 -38.18
N SER A 951 -12.16 -63.50 -36.92
CA SER A 951 -12.36 -64.68 -36.06
C SER A 951 -13.30 -65.70 -36.71
N LYS A 952 -14.45 -65.23 -37.23
CA LYS A 952 -15.46 -66.07 -37.89
C LYS A 952 -14.93 -66.71 -39.18
N ILE A 953 -14.25 -65.94 -40.03
CA ILE A 953 -13.70 -66.44 -41.30
C ILE A 953 -12.59 -67.47 -41.04
N LEU A 954 -11.69 -67.20 -40.10
CA LEU A 954 -10.60 -68.11 -39.73
C LEU A 954 -11.17 -69.45 -39.20
N GLN A 955 -12.16 -69.41 -38.29
CA GLN A 955 -12.82 -70.62 -37.79
C GLN A 955 -13.43 -71.46 -38.92
N MET A 956 -14.14 -70.82 -39.86
CA MET A 956 -14.71 -71.50 -41.03
C MET A 956 -13.64 -72.14 -41.93
N ALA A 957 -12.50 -71.47 -42.12
CA ALA A 957 -11.40 -71.98 -42.92
C ALA A 957 -10.74 -73.22 -42.30
N ILE A 958 -10.51 -73.23 -40.98
CA ILE A 958 -9.92 -74.36 -40.24
C ILE A 958 -10.82 -75.60 -40.35
N MET A 959 -12.14 -75.44 -40.10
CA MET A 959 -13.09 -76.55 -40.21
C MET A 959 -13.16 -77.12 -41.63
N LYS A 960 -13.13 -76.26 -42.65
CA LYS A 960 -13.12 -76.67 -44.06
C LYS A 960 -11.83 -77.44 -44.41
N TYR A 961 -10.67 -76.98 -43.94
CA TYR A 961 -9.39 -77.65 -44.16
C TYR A 961 -9.37 -79.06 -43.56
N HIS A 962 -9.76 -79.20 -42.28
CA HIS A 962 -9.84 -80.49 -41.60
C HIS A 962 -10.78 -81.47 -42.32
N THR A 963 -11.99 -81.01 -42.65
CA THR A 963 -13.00 -81.83 -43.35
C THR A 963 -12.49 -82.36 -44.68
N LEU A 964 -11.90 -81.50 -45.52
CA LEU A 964 -11.35 -81.90 -46.82
C LEU A 964 -10.20 -82.91 -46.66
N LYS A 965 -9.28 -82.66 -45.72
CA LYS A 965 -8.13 -83.54 -45.49
C LYS A 965 -8.52 -84.90 -44.90
N MET A 966 -9.57 -84.99 -44.08
CA MET A 966 -10.13 -86.27 -43.63
C MET A 966 -10.82 -87.04 -44.76
N GLN A 967 -11.44 -86.35 -45.73
CA GLN A 967 -12.00 -86.98 -46.93
C GLN A 967 -10.90 -87.54 -47.85
N ASP A 968 -9.85 -86.76 -48.13
CA ASP A 968 -8.68 -87.19 -48.88
C ASP A 968 -8.02 -88.42 -48.23
N LEU A 969 -7.79 -88.36 -46.91
CA LEU A 969 -7.18 -89.44 -46.14
C LEU A 969 -7.99 -90.74 -46.23
N ASN A 970 -9.29 -90.70 -45.96
CA ASN A 970 -10.14 -91.90 -45.99
C ASN A 970 -10.27 -92.50 -47.39
N LYS A 971 -10.27 -91.66 -48.43
CA LYS A 971 -10.23 -92.13 -49.83
C LYS A 971 -8.97 -92.95 -50.10
N MET A 972 -7.80 -92.46 -49.66
CA MET A 972 -6.53 -93.17 -49.83
C MET A 972 -6.45 -94.44 -48.98
N ILE A 973 -6.91 -94.40 -47.73
CA ILE A 973 -6.98 -95.59 -46.85
C ILE A 973 -7.84 -96.70 -47.49
N ARG A 974 -9.03 -96.34 -48.01
CA ARG A 974 -9.92 -97.30 -48.68
C ARG A 974 -9.28 -97.88 -49.94
N GLU A 975 -8.66 -97.05 -50.79
CA GLU A 975 -7.98 -97.55 -52.01
C GLU A 975 -6.84 -98.49 -51.66
N LEU A 976 -6.00 -98.13 -50.68
CA LEU A 976 -4.89 -98.99 -50.25
C LEU A 976 -5.39 -100.31 -49.66
N TRP A 977 -6.33 -100.28 -48.71
CA TRP A 977 -6.85 -101.48 -48.04
C TRP A 977 -7.38 -102.53 -49.02
N VAL A 978 -8.28 -102.11 -49.93
CA VAL A 978 -8.90 -103.00 -50.94
C VAL A 978 -7.87 -103.60 -51.91
N ASN A 979 -6.72 -102.95 -52.11
CA ASN A 979 -5.63 -103.47 -52.93
C ASN A 979 -4.66 -104.38 -52.16
N THR A 980 -4.50 -104.18 -50.86
CA THR A 980 -3.51 -104.88 -50.00
C THR A 980 -4.05 -106.09 -49.26
N TYR A 981 -5.32 -106.08 -48.86
CA TYR A 981 -5.86 -107.07 -47.94
C TYR A 981 -6.62 -108.15 -48.71
N GLN A 982 -6.17 -109.41 -48.57
CA GLN A 982 -6.77 -110.55 -49.28
C GLN A 982 -7.83 -111.30 -48.44
N GLY A 983 -8.04 -110.90 -47.19
CA GLY A 983 -9.07 -111.48 -46.32
C GLY A 983 -10.48 -111.01 -46.70
N GLY A 984 -11.39 -111.96 -46.95
CA GLY A 984 -12.80 -111.66 -47.25
C GLY A 984 -13.66 -111.23 -46.06
N ASP A 985 -13.06 -110.92 -44.91
CA ASP A 985 -13.75 -110.55 -43.67
C ASP A 985 -13.85 -109.03 -43.43
N ILE A 986 -13.07 -108.19 -44.12
CA ILE A 986 -13.12 -106.72 -43.97
C ILE A 986 -13.17 -106.03 -45.34
N ASP A 987 -14.29 -105.37 -45.63
CA ASP A 987 -14.52 -104.67 -46.91
C ASP A 987 -13.51 -103.53 -47.10
N TYR A 988 -13.40 -102.65 -46.10
CA TYR A 988 -12.45 -101.55 -46.02
C TYR A 988 -12.39 -100.97 -44.60
N ILE A 989 -11.41 -100.11 -44.35
CA ILE A 989 -11.25 -99.39 -43.08
C ILE A 989 -11.30 -97.87 -43.31
N GLU A 990 -11.74 -97.11 -42.30
CA GLU A 990 -11.80 -95.64 -42.31
C GLU A 990 -11.43 -95.06 -40.94
N VAL A 991 -10.89 -93.84 -40.92
CA VAL A 991 -10.73 -93.01 -39.72
C VAL A 991 -11.92 -92.08 -39.60
N ARG A 992 -12.75 -92.28 -38.56
CA ARG A 992 -13.81 -91.34 -38.18
C ARG A 992 -13.22 -90.24 -37.32
N ALA A 993 -13.66 -89.00 -37.55
CA ALA A 993 -13.50 -87.87 -36.65
C ALA A 993 -14.89 -87.49 -36.13
N ASP A 994 -15.15 -87.77 -34.85
CA ASP A 994 -16.39 -87.45 -34.16
C ASP A 994 -16.25 -86.05 -33.52
N ASP A 995 -17.26 -85.19 -33.69
CA ASP A 995 -17.29 -83.83 -33.12
C ASP A 995 -17.53 -83.89 -31.58
N GLU A 996 -16.52 -83.49 -30.81
CA GLU A 996 -16.61 -83.25 -29.35
C GLU A 996 -16.54 -81.75 -29.06
N GLY A 997 -17.69 -81.08 -28.93
CA GLY A 997 -17.74 -79.70 -28.44
C GLY A 997 -18.95 -78.88 -28.89
N THR A 998 -19.05 -77.66 -28.36
CA THR A 998 -20.03 -76.67 -28.82
C THR A 998 -19.52 -75.94 -30.06
N THR A 999 -20.42 -75.24 -30.76
CA THR A 999 -20.13 -74.51 -32.02
C THR A 999 -18.96 -73.53 -31.94
N ALA A 1000 -18.57 -73.07 -30.75
CA ALA A 1000 -17.47 -72.14 -30.51
C ALA A 1000 -16.10 -72.81 -30.26
N ASN A 1001 -16.06 -74.10 -29.90
CA ASN A 1001 -14.85 -74.88 -29.63
C ASN A 1001 -15.11 -76.36 -29.97
N ARG A 1002 -15.08 -76.68 -31.28
CA ARG A 1002 -15.14 -78.08 -31.74
C ARG A 1002 -13.77 -78.72 -31.62
N SER A 1003 -13.65 -79.70 -30.75
CA SER A 1003 -12.54 -80.66 -30.73
C SER A 1003 -12.96 -81.90 -31.50
N PHE A 1004 -12.02 -82.61 -32.11
CA PHE A 1004 -12.31 -83.88 -32.78
C PHE A 1004 -11.82 -85.05 -31.92
N ASN A 1005 -12.57 -86.14 -31.87
CA ASN A 1005 -12.08 -87.42 -31.36
C ASN A 1005 -11.97 -88.40 -32.53
N TYR A 1006 -10.92 -89.23 -32.53
CA TYR A 1006 -10.56 -90.04 -33.67
C TYR A 1006 -10.69 -91.53 -33.32
N ARG A 1007 -11.24 -92.31 -34.25
CA ARG A 1007 -11.34 -93.77 -34.13
C ARG A 1007 -11.17 -94.44 -35.49
N VAL A 1008 -10.50 -95.58 -35.53
CA VAL A 1008 -10.40 -96.41 -36.74
C VAL A 1008 -11.51 -97.46 -36.72
N VAL A 1009 -12.27 -97.51 -37.81
CA VAL A 1009 -13.38 -98.43 -38.00
C VAL A 1009 -13.14 -99.31 -39.21
N MET A 1010 -13.56 -100.57 -39.11
CA MET A 1010 -13.67 -101.50 -40.22
C MET A 1010 -15.13 -101.63 -40.62
N ILE A 1011 -15.37 -101.77 -41.92
CA ILE A 1011 -16.69 -102.06 -42.47
C ILE A 1011 -16.70 -103.52 -42.86
N GLN A 1012 -17.70 -104.26 -42.35
CA GLN A 1012 -17.90 -105.68 -42.64
C GLN A 1012 -19.36 -105.90 -43.02
N ASN A 1013 -19.64 -106.32 -44.25
CA ASN A 1013 -21.01 -106.53 -44.77
C ASN A 1013 -21.91 -105.29 -44.55
N GLY A 1014 -21.34 -104.10 -44.72
CA GLY A 1014 -22.04 -102.82 -44.50
C GLY A 1014 -22.22 -102.37 -43.04
N SER A 1015 -21.71 -103.12 -42.06
CA SER A 1015 -21.73 -102.73 -40.63
C SER A 1015 -20.43 -102.04 -40.22
N GLU A 1016 -20.51 -100.87 -39.59
CA GLU A 1016 -19.35 -100.16 -39.02
C GLU A 1016 -18.97 -100.73 -37.64
N LEU A 1017 -17.72 -101.15 -37.47
CA LEU A 1017 -17.19 -101.72 -36.24
C LEU A 1017 -15.85 -101.06 -35.87
N ASN A 1018 -15.65 -100.70 -34.61
CA ASN A 1018 -14.35 -100.19 -34.16
C ASN A 1018 -13.29 -101.31 -34.24
N MET A 1019 -12.17 -101.05 -34.93
CA MET A 1019 -11.10 -102.05 -35.08
C MET A 1019 -10.38 -102.34 -33.75
N ARG A 1020 -10.29 -101.34 -32.86
CA ARG A 1020 -9.51 -101.44 -31.63
C ARG A 1020 -10.03 -102.57 -30.74
N GLY A 1021 -9.15 -103.52 -30.45
CA GLY A 1021 -9.48 -104.72 -29.65
C GLY A 1021 -10.28 -105.80 -30.39
N ARG A 1022 -10.59 -105.63 -31.69
CA ARG A 1022 -11.40 -106.57 -32.49
C ARG A 1022 -10.68 -107.16 -33.71
N CYS A 1023 -9.48 -106.68 -34.04
CA CYS A 1023 -8.65 -107.17 -35.15
C CYS A 1023 -7.50 -108.09 -34.67
N SER A 1024 -7.06 -108.97 -35.58
CA SER A 1024 -5.92 -109.88 -35.40
C SER A 1024 -4.57 -109.13 -35.32
N ALA A 1025 -3.49 -109.82 -34.96
CA ALA A 1025 -2.15 -109.22 -34.92
C ALA A 1025 -1.71 -108.72 -36.31
N GLY A 1026 -1.89 -109.52 -37.37
CA GLY A 1026 -1.56 -109.12 -38.73
C GLY A 1026 -2.44 -107.99 -39.27
N GLN A 1027 -3.77 -108.04 -39.00
CA GLN A 1027 -4.68 -106.95 -39.37
C GLN A 1027 -4.29 -105.60 -38.72
N LYS A 1028 -3.78 -105.61 -37.48
CA LYS A 1028 -3.30 -104.39 -36.80
C LYS A 1028 -2.09 -103.79 -37.50
N VAL A 1029 -1.11 -104.61 -37.83
CA VAL A 1029 0.13 -104.18 -38.50
C VAL A 1029 -0.19 -103.64 -39.89
N LEU A 1030 -0.98 -104.37 -40.68
CA LEU A 1030 -1.39 -103.96 -42.01
C LEU A 1030 -2.21 -102.65 -42.01
N ALA A 1031 -3.23 -102.55 -41.14
CA ALA A 1031 -4.03 -101.33 -41.01
C ALA A 1031 -3.18 -100.11 -40.62
N SER A 1032 -2.22 -100.30 -39.71
CA SER A 1032 -1.35 -99.22 -39.25
C SER A 1032 -0.37 -98.76 -40.34
N ILE A 1033 0.19 -99.69 -41.12
CA ILE A 1033 1.01 -99.40 -42.31
C ILE A 1033 0.20 -98.61 -43.34
N ILE A 1034 -1.04 -99.03 -43.64
CA ILE A 1034 -1.91 -98.38 -44.63
C ILE A 1034 -2.30 -96.97 -44.19
N ILE A 1035 -2.67 -96.78 -42.92
CA ILE A 1035 -3.00 -95.44 -42.38
C ILE A 1035 -1.75 -94.55 -42.42
N ARG A 1036 -0.56 -95.06 -42.10
CA ARG A 1036 0.69 -94.30 -42.24
C ARG A 1036 0.98 -93.92 -43.70
N LEU A 1037 0.85 -94.84 -44.66
CA LEU A 1037 1.03 -94.55 -46.08
C LEU A 1037 0.06 -93.47 -46.58
N ALA A 1038 -1.23 -93.59 -46.22
CA ALA A 1038 -2.25 -92.61 -46.58
C ALA A 1038 -2.04 -91.24 -45.92
N LEU A 1039 -1.57 -91.20 -44.67
CA LEU A 1039 -1.20 -89.95 -43.98
C LEU A 1039 0.00 -89.28 -44.66
N ALA A 1040 1.05 -90.03 -45.01
CA ALA A 1040 2.17 -89.49 -45.76
C ALA A 1040 1.70 -88.93 -47.11
N GLU A 1041 0.87 -89.66 -47.87
CA GLU A 1041 0.37 -89.18 -49.16
C GLU A 1041 -0.55 -87.95 -49.07
N THR A 1042 -1.36 -87.85 -48.00
CA THR A 1042 -2.32 -86.76 -47.82
C THR A 1042 -1.68 -85.46 -47.31
N PHE A 1043 -0.59 -85.55 -46.55
CA PHE A 1043 0.08 -84.41 -45.91
C PHE A 1043 1.46 -84.07 -46.48
N CYS A 1044 2.17 -85.00 -47.15
CA CYS A 1044 3.48 -84.75 -47.76
C CYS A 1044 3.36 -84.46 -49.25
N VAL A 1045 3.21 -83.17 -49.60
CA VAL A 1045 3.22 -82.74 -51.01
C VAL A 1045 4.64 -82.78 -51.59
N ASN A 1046 5.65 -82.39 -50.80
CA ASN A 1046 7.04 -82.20 -51.28
C ASN A 1046 8.07 -83.18 -50.67
N CYS A 1047 7.68 -84.03 -49.71
CA CYS A 1047 8.57 -85.03 -49.11
C CYS A 1047 8.32 -86.40 -49.74
N GLY A 1048 9.24 -86.85 -50.59
CA GLY A 1048 9.17 -88.15 -51.26
C GLY A 1048 9.76 -89.32 -50.44
N VAL A 1049 10.16 -89.11 -49.19
CA VAL A 1049 10.78 -90.15 -48.35
C VAL A 1049 9.73 -90.87 -47.52
N PHE A 1050 9.74 -92.21 -47.54
CA PHE A 1050 8.95 -93.05 -46.63
C PHE A 1050 9.78 -94.23 -46.13
N THR A 1051 9.61 -94.62 -44.86
CA THR A 1051 10.33 -95.74 -44.25
C THR A 1051 9.39 -96.75 -43.62
N LEU A 1052 9.68 -98.04 -43.86
CA LEU A 1052 9.02 -99.18 -43.23
C LEU A 1052 10.06 -99.99 -42.47
N ASP A 1053 9.83 -100.14 -41.17
CA ASP A 1053 10.66 -100.90 -40.24
C ASP A 1053 9.92 -102.17 -39.85
N GLU A 1054 10.45 -103.31 -40.30
CA GLU A 1054 9.90 -104.68 -40.22
C GLU A 1054 8.41 -104.82 -40.60
N PRO A 1055 8.02 -104.48 -41.84
CA PRO A 1055 6.61 -104.42 -42.25
C PRO A 1055 5.88 -105.78 -42.29
N THR A 1056 6.60 -106.91 -42.27
CA THR A 1056 6.00 -108.26 -42.30
C THR A 1056 5.72 -108.85 -40.91
N THR A 1057 6.01 -108.11 -39.84
CA THR A 1057 5.77 -108.53 -38.45
C THR A 1057 4.34 -109.05 -38.26
N ASN A 1058 4.18 -110.33 -37.88
CA ASN A 1058 2.89 -111.01 -37.68
C ASN A 1058 1.95 -111.09 -38.91
N LEU A 1059 2.45 -110.93 -40.14
CA LEU A 1059 1.69 -111.22 -41.36
C LEU A 1059 1.86 -112.69 -41.78
N ASP A 1060 0.87 -113.23 -42.49
CA ASP A 1060 0.98 -114.52 -43.19
C ASP A 1060 1.53 -114.32 -44.61
N ARG A 1061 1.92 -115.42 -45.27
CA ARG A 1061 2.55 -115.36 -46.60
C ARG A 1061 1.70 -114.66 -47.66
N GLU A 1062 0.37 -114.82 -47.62
CA GLU A 1062 -0.54 -114.21 -48.58
C GLU A 1062 -0.61 -112.67 -48.41
N ASN A 1063 -0.68 -112.19 -47.16
CA ASN A 1063 -0.64 -110.76 -46.87
C ASN A 1063 0.77 -110.17 -47.05
N ILE A 1064 1.85 -110.94 -46.83
CA ILE A 1064 3.24 -110.53 -47.15
C ILE A 1064 3.40 -110.30 -48.66
N GLU A 1065 2.96 -111.24 -49.49
CA GLU A 1065 3.02 -111.08 -50.95
C GLU A 1065 2.13 -109.93 -51.44
N SER A 1066 0.91 -109.79 -50.91
CA SER A 1066 0.01 -108.71 -51.29
C SER A 1066 0.49 -107.32 -50.84
N LEU A 1067 1.13 -107.24 -49.66
CA LEU A 1067 1.82 -106.03 -49.20
C LEU A 1067 3.02 -105.70 -50.10
N ALA A 1068 3.83 -106.68 -50.51
CA ALA A 1068 4.92 -106.49 -51.45
C ALA A 1068 4.40 -105.96 -52.80
N GLN A 1069 3.35 -106.58 -53.36
CA GLN A 1069 2.69 -106.10 -54.59
C GLN A 1069 2.17 -104.66 -54.45
N SER A 1070 1.62 -104.31 -53.30
CA SER A 1070 1.06 -102.97 -53.08
C SER A 1070 2.15 -101.91 -52.91
N ILE A 1071 3.24 -102.24 -52.22
CA ILE A 1071 4.45 -101.41 -52.15
C ILE A 1071 5.05 -101.23 -53.55
N VAL A 1072 5.15 -102.29 -54.35
CA VAL A 1072 5.58 -102.23 -55.75
C VAL A 1072 4.69 -101.28 -56.55
N ARG A 1073 3.35 -101.36 -56.44
CA ARG A 1073 2.42 -100.43 -57.12
C ARG A 1073 2.63 -98.97 -56.68
N ILE A 1074 2.87 -98.72 -55.40
CA ILE A 1074 3.16 -97.37 -54.88
C ILE A 1074 4.50 -96.85 -55.45
N ILE A 1075 5.55 -97.67 -55.41
CA ILE A 1075 6.87 -97.34 -55.97
C ILE A 1075 6.76 -97.07 -57.48
N GLN A 1076 6.05 -97.91 -58.24
CA GLN A 1076 5.84 -97.72 -59.67
C GLN A 1076 5.06 -96.45 -60.00
N ARG A 1077 3.98 -96.14 -59.27
CA ARG A 1077 3.22 -94.87 -59.41
C ARG A 1077 4.10 -93.65 -59.11
N LYS A 1078 5.03 -93.74 -58.14
CA LYS A 1078 5.92 -92.63 -57.75
C LYS A 1078 7.29 -92.63 -58.43
N ARG A 1079 7.60 -93.62 -59.29
CA ARG A 1079 8.89 -93.77 -60.02
C ARG A 1079 9.23 -92.58 -60.92
N GLY A 1080 8.24 -91.79 -61.33
CA GLY A 1080 8.43 -90.56 -62.10
C GLY A 1080 8.78 -89.31 -61.27
N GLN A 1081 8.74 -89.39 -59.94
CA GLN A 1081 9.13 -88.29 -59.05
C GLN A 1081 10.65 -88.36 -58.78
N SER A 1082 11.37 -87.28 -59.09
CA SER A 1082 12.84 -87.22 -58.98
C SER A 1082 13.38 -87.24 -57.55
N ASN A 1083 12.51 -87.14 -56.55
CA ASN A 1083 12.82 -87.04 -55.12
C ASN A 1083 12.18 -88.16 -54.27
N PHE A 1084 11.67 -89.23 -54.89
CA PHE A 1084 11.04 -90.34 -54.17
C PHE A 1084 12.09 -91.36 -53.65
N GLN A 1085 11.99 -91.72 -52.37
CA GLN A 1085 12.81 -92.71 -51.69
C GLN A 1085 11.93 -93.58 -50.79
N PHE A 1086 12.00 -94.89 -50.98
CA PHE A 1086 11.26 -95.87 -50.17
C PHE A 1086 12.27 -96.79 -49.49
N VAL A 1087 12.36 -96.70 -48.16
CA VAL A 1087 13.32 -97.49 -47.37
C VAL A 1087 12.55 -98.60 -46.66
N VAL A 1088 12.99 -99.84 -46.85
CA VAL A 1088 12.48 -101.02 -46.16
C VAL A 1088 13.62 -101.62 -45.35
N ILE A 1089 13.40 -101.78 -44.04
CA ILE A 1089 14.24 -102.58 -43.15
C ILE A 1089 13.46 -103.85 -42.86
N THR A 1090 14.07 -105.00 -43.10
CA THR A 1090 13.46 -106.31 -42.82
C THR A 1090 14.52 -107.40 -42.64
N HIS A 1091 14.20 -108.42 -41.84
CA HIS A 1091 14.94 -109.69 -41.80
C HIS A 1091 14.24 -110.83 -42.56
N ASP A 1092 13.09 -110.56 -43.19
CA ASP A 1092 12.29 -111.51 -43.95
C ASP A 1092 12.84 -111.70 -45.38
N GLU A 1093 13.54 -112.81 -45.60
CA GLU A 1093 14.11 -113.13 -46.91
C GLU A 1093 13.03 -113.44 -47.97
N GLU A 1094 11.84 -113.96 -47.59
CA GLU A 1094 10.74 -114.21 -48.54
C GLU A 1094 10.18 -112.88 -49.06
N PHE A 1095 10.02 -111.87 -48.19
CA PHE A 1095 9.57 -110.54 -48.57
C PHE A 1095 10.55 -109.82 -49.51
N VAL A 1096 11.85 -109.93 -49.26
CA VAL A 1096 12.89 -109.41 -50.18
C VAL A 1096 12.84 -110.12 -51.54
N GLU A 1097 12.58 -111.43 -51.56
CA GLU A 1097 12.39 -112.18 -52.81
C GLU A 1097 11.15 -111.68 -53.58
N TYR A 1098 10.00 -111.51 -52.92
CA TYR A 1098 8.80 -110.96 -53.54
C TYR A 1098 9.05 -109.59 -54.16
N LEU A 1099 9.70 -108.66 -53.45
CA LEU A 1099 10.05 -107.34 -53.99
C LEU A 1099 11.01 -107.44 -55.18
N SER A 1100 11.95 -108.40 -55.17
CA SER A 1100 12.92 -108.63 -56.24
C SER A 1100 12.26 -109.14 -57.53
N ARG A 1101 11.21 -109.97 -57.43
CA ARG A 1101 10.45 -110.51 -58.58
C ARG A 1101 9.79 -109.43 -59.46
N TYR A 1102 9.61 -108.20 -58.95
CA TYR A 1102 8.98 -107.08 -59.68
C TYR A 1102 9.98 -106.08 -60.31
N ASP A 1103 11.28 -106.42 -60.36
CA ASP A 1103 12.34 -105.64 -61.02
C ASP A 1103 12.43 -104.17 -60.54
N ILE A 1104 12.13 -103.96 -59.25
CA ILE A 1104 12.24 -102.66 -58.55
C ILE A 1104 13.52 -102.53 -57.70
N LEU A 1105 14.24 -103.63 -57.47
CA LEU A 1105 15.45 -103.69 -56.65
C LEU A 1105 16.70 -103.93 -57.51
N GLY A 1106 17.49 -102.88 -57.74
CA GLY A 1106 18.78 -103.02 -58.43
C GLY A 1106 19.92 -103.50 -57.53
N GLN A 1107 19.92 -103.08 -56.26
CA GLN A 1107 20.86 -103.47 -55.20
C GLN A 1107 20.16 -103.39 -53.85
N TYR A 1108 20.57 -104.20 -52.87
CA TYR A 1108 20.11 -104.11 -51.48
C TYR A 1108 21.30 -104.18 -50.52
N TYR A 1109 21.15 -103.59 -49.33
CA TYR A 1109 22.20 -103.58 -48.30
C TYR A 1109 21.92 -104.67 -47.25
N ARG A 1110 22.77 -105.70 -47.21
CA ARG A 1110 22.75 -106.68 -46.12
C ARG A 1110 23.62 -106.18 -44.97
N VAL A 1111 23.00 -105.63 -43.93
CA VAL A 1111 23.68 -105.28 -42.68
C VAL A 1111 23.96 -106.56 -41.90
N LYS A 1112 25.23 -106.84 -41.66
CA LYS A 1112 25.68 -107.90 -40.75
C LYS A 1112 26.68 -107.33 -39.75
N LYS A 1113 26.88 -108.03 -38.65
CA LYS A 1113 28.03 -107.78 -37.78
C LYS A 1113 29.26 -108.38 -38.48
N ASP A 1114 30.38 -107.66 -38.48
CA ASP A 1114 31.67 -108.27 -38.82
C ASP A 1114 32.12 -109.20 -37.69
N ASP A 1115 32.82 -110.28 -38.04
CA ASP A 1115 33.23 -111.37 -37.14
C ASP A 1115 34.33 -110.95 -36.14
#